data_AF-A0A674BK58-F1
#
_entry.id   AF-A0A674BK58-F1
#
_cell.length_a   1.000
_cell.length_b   1.000
_cell.length_c   1.000
_cell.angle_alpha   90.00
_cell.angle_beta   90.00
_cell.angle_gamma   90.00
#
_symmetry.space_group_name_H-M   'P 1'
#
loop_
_entity.id
_entity.type
_entity.pdbx_description
1 polymer ?
#
loop_
_entity_poly.entity_id
_entity_poly.type
_entity_poly.pdbx_seq_one_letter_code
_entity_poly.pdbx_strand_id
1 'polypeptide(L)'
;MHHNVVCQPPKKKKSCFSNYVAFHVVGRLFSWTLLSSFLPHQAGYSVSTSLETMAEQATESARQPQHDVVLQQRMAALEQERAEFSKLKQQLESEFNQKRAKFKELYMSKEEELKCQAASLEGAQSELSRVQAQLEQAQADMENIKAVATVSESTKQEAVDQVKGQWQEEVASLQAIMKDTVREYEVQFHQRLEQERAQWNQYREAVEREMGELRHRLSEGGREEENLENDMKKAQEDAEKLRSVVMPMEQEIAALKAKLTMAEDRVKELEASKVKELNHVLEAEKSCRTDLEMYVAVLNTQKSVLQEDAEKLRKELHEVCHLLELERQQHNQLKHTWHRANDQFLESQRLLMRDMQRIENVLSSEQLRQVEEIKKRDQEEDDNERIIQAKEQNEEDGTETEPLEDSFLGLSIEEHHSAHGSMYSLDTDLVAGGHLDPYKDCLRRVQSTDSLGSSPGLQGLGGHNHKAKSASHLDESDFGPLVGADCGASEGLAGFGDTLSVSSIQLTAGHFLLTKDQEKAIKAMTPEQEETASLMSSISHAPDTAFLSPSGYRLVSDQEWNLLQQEVKNAGRKLGRRCDMCSNYEKQLQVIQGQEAETRDQVKKLQVMLRQANDQLERTLSEKQELEDSVKQGNEETTAKVAALMLRVHESELLLNTLQEAFSQAKRNTQEQMELQPLVLQLREDIVAVRTAADHLEEKLKAEILFLKEQLQAEQCFKENLEDTLQMEIDGCKEEIDILEASFSSLKTELERVKDEKEKLESSLAEKSKTLESVQGLKSSLEEQLRELTTTKTALEAQALDEKDKAQRLQTELDVSEQVQRDFVKLSQTLQVQLERIRQTDSLDRIRAILNNTNLTDISQLPET
;
A
#
# COMPACT_ATOMS: atom_id res chain seq x y z
N MET A 1 -34.33 -13.13 -1.28
CA MET A 1 -34.24 -14.01 -0.09
C MET A 1 -33.32 -13.33 0.92
N HIS A 2 -33.74 -13.33 2.20
CA HIS A 2 -33.06 -12.88 3.45
C HIS A 2 -32.55 -11.41 3.53
N HIS A 3 -33.24 -10.49 4.22
CA HIS A 3 -33.29 -10.23 5.68
C HIS A 3 -31.98 -9.66 6.28
N ASN A 4 -31.88 -8.32 6.26
CA ASN A 4 -31.00 -7.54 7.12
C ASN A 4 -31.68 -7.31 8.47
N VAL A 5 -31.08 -7.80 9.56
CA VAL A 5 -31.44 -7.43 10.93
C VAL A 5 -30.23 -6.73 11.56
N VAL A 6 -30.47 -5.47 11.91
CA VAL A 6 -29.59 -4.58 12.66
C VAL A 6 -29.61 -4.98 14.13
N CYS A 7 -28.45 -5.23 14.73
CA CYS A 7 -28.29 -5.42 16.17
C CYS A 7 -27.77 -4.12 16.82
N GLN A 8 -28.61 -3.52 17.65
CA GLN A 8 -28.25 -2.52 18.68
C GLN A 8 -28.21 -3.21 20.07
N PRO A 9 -27.49 -2.65 21.06
CA PRO A 9 -27.07 -3.36 22.27
C PRO A 9 -28.14 -3.42 23.37
N PRO A 10 -28.09 -4.38 24.31
CA PRO A 10 -29.13 -4.54 25.31
C PRO A 10 -28.92 -3.66 26.53
N LYS A 11 -30.01 -3.01 26.94
CA LYS A 11 -30.18 -2.29 28.20
C LYS A 11 -30.34 -3.28 29.37
N LYS A 12 -29.63 -3.00 30.47
CA LYS A 12 -29.73 -3.66 31.77
C LYS A 12 -31.19 -3.71 32.26
N LYS A 13 -31.67 -4.91 32.61
CA LYS A 13 -32.86 -5.13 33.45
C LYS A 13 -32.44 -5.89 34.71
N LYS A 14 -32.64 -5.25 35.87
CA LYS A 14 -32.65 -5.89 37.19
C LYS A 14 -33.82 -6.87 37.24
N SER A 15 -33.56 -8.09 37.70
CA SER A 15 -34.60 -9.03 38.13
C SER A 15 -34.21 -9.56 39.51
N CYS A 16 -35.01 -9.21 40.50
CA CYS A 16 -35.06 -9.91 41.78
C CYS A 16 -35.80 -11.23 41.55
N PHE A 17 -35.22 -12.34 41.98
CA PHE A 17 -35.99 -13.51 42.40
C PHE A 17 -35.34 -14.14 43.62
N SER A 18 -36.14 -14.18 44.68
CA SER A 18 -35.94 -14.97 45.90
C SER A 18 -36.05 -16.46 45.57
N ASN A 19 -35.23 -17.30 46.21
CA ASN A 19 -35.71 -18.58 46.75
C ASN A 19 -34.75 -19.16 47.80
N TYR A 20 -35.37 -19.45 48.94
CA TYR A 20 -34.99 -20.38 50.01
C TYR A 20 -34.47 -21.73 49.48
N VAL A 21 -33.48 -22.33 50.16
CA VAL A 21 -33.55 -23.68 50.80
C VAL A 21 -32.48 -23.75 51.90
N ALA A 22 -32.90 -24.25 53.06
CA ALA A 22 -32.13 -24.45 54.28
C ALA A 22 -31.28 -25.75 54.27
N PHE A 23 -30.20 -25.79 55.05
CA PHE A 23 -29.84 -26.98 55.84
C PHE A 23 -29.01 -26.60 57.08
N HIS A 24 -29.47 -27.11 58.23
CA HIS A 24 -28.87 -27.11 59.56
C HIS A 24 -27.47 -27.74 59.58
N VAL A 25 -26.60 -27.33 60.54
CA VAL A 25 -25.97 -28.22 61.55
C VAL A 25 -25.04 -27.44 62.51
N VAL A 26 -25.45 -27.44 63.79
CA VAL A 26 -24.68 -27.62 65.03
C VAL A 26 -23.53 -26.65 65.39
N GLY A 27 -23.76 -25.84 66.42
CA GLY A 27 -22.71 -25.15 67.18
C GLY A 27 -23.28 -24.46 68.42
N ARG A 28 -23.09 -25.07 69.58
CA ARG A 28 -23.71 -24.77 70.88
C ARG A 28 -23.37 -23.36 71.40
N LEU A 29 -24.39 -22.53 71.61
CA LEU A 29 -24.36 -21.46 72.62
C LEU A 29 -24.82 -22.05 73.95
N PHE A 30 -23.87 -22.47 74.78
CA PHE A 30 -24.14 -22.74 76.18
C PHE A 30 -24.11 -21.42 76.94
N SER A 31 -25.26 -21.10 77.51
CA SER A 31 -25.45 -20.34 78.74
C SER A 31 -24.23 -20.43 79.68
N TRP A 32 -23.85 -19.30 80.27
CA TRP A 32 -23.45 -19.14 81.67
C TRP A 32 -23.42 -17.63 81.99
N THR A 33 -24.61 -17.02 82.02
CA THR A 33 -24.84 -15.80 82.80
C THR A 33 -25.39 -16.24 84.15
N LEU A 34 -24.53 -16.36 85.15
CA LEU A 34 -24.90 -16.25 86.56
C LEU A 34 -23.65 -16.24 87.47
N LEU A 35 -23.71 -15.34 88.47
CA LEU A 35 -22.98 -15.30 89.75
C LEU A 35 -21.56 -14.70 89.77
N SER A 36 -21.45 -13.40 90.08
CA SER A 36 -21.20 -12.99 91.48
C SER A 36 -21.14 -11.46 91.61
N SER A 37 -22.30 -10.84 91.75
CA SER A 37 -22.46 -9.54 92.41
C SER A 37 -23.43 -9.75 93.56
N PHE A 38 -22.96 -10.41 94.63
CA PHE A 38 -23.68 -10.51 95.89
C PHE A 38 -23.22 -9.37 96.80
N LEU A 39 -24.03 -8.30 96.81
CA LEU A 39 -24.27 -7.52 98.02
C LEU A 39 -24.84 -8.45 99.11
N PRO A 40 -24.49 -8.27 100.39
CA PRO A 40 -25.37 -8.64 101.47
C PRO A 40 -26.21 -7.43 101.90
N HIS A 41 -27.50 -7.50 101.63
CA HIS A 41 -28.51 -6.81 102.42
C HIS A 41 -28.71 -7.61 103.71
N GLN A 42 -28.53 -6.99 104.87
CA GLN A 42 -29.12 -7.49 106.11
C GLN A 42 -29.68 -6.30 106.90
N ALA A 43 -30.90 -5.91 106.53
CA ALA A 43 -31.82 -5.22 107.42
C ALA A 43 -32.61 -6.31 108.17
N GLY A 44 -32.32 -6.46 109.45
CA GLY A 44 -33.01 -7.34 110.38
C GLY A 44 -33.44 -6.54 111.60
N TYR A 45 -34.74 -6.44 111.79
CA TYR A 45 -35.41 -5.90 112.97
C TYR A 45 -35.05 -6.70 114.23
N SER A 46 -34.73 -6.01 115.33
CA SER A 46 -35.21 -6.40 116.66
C SER A 46 -35.46 -5.16 117.51
N VAL A 47 -36.74 -4.87 117.65
CA VAL A 47 -37.35 -4.01 118.67
C VAL A 47 -37.18 -4.71 120.02
N SER A 48 -36.74 -3.98 121.05
CA SER A 48 -37.47 -3.80 122.31
C SER A 48 -36.56 -3.47 123.49
N THR A 49 -36.90 -2.34 124.11
CA THR A 49 -36.96 -2.09 125.56
C THR A 49 -35.66 -2.10 126.35
N SER A 50 -35.43 -1.28 127.36
CA SER A 50 -36.07 -0.11 127.98
C SER A 50 -35.37 -0.01 129.34
N LEU A 51 -35.39 1.19 129.95
CA LEU A 51 -35.11 1.44 131.38
C LEU A 51 -33.62 1.38 131.73
N GLU A 52 -33.01 2.31 132.46
CA GLU A 52 -33.46 3.23 133.52
C GLU A 52 -32.37 4.33 133.61
N THR A 53 -32.64 5.63 133.48
CA THR A 53 -33.02 6.58 134.56
C THR A 53 -32.41 6.32 135.94
N MET A 54 -31.60 7.27 136.41
CA MET A 54 -31.57 7.97 137.73
C MET A 54 -30.13 8.49 137.93
N ALA A 55 -29.91 9.80 138.09
CA ALA A 55 -29.74 10.50 139.39
C ALA A 55 -28.54 9.93 140.18
N GLU A 56 -27.63 10.68 140.81
CA GLU A 56 -27.68 12.01 141.39
C GLU A 56 -26.25 12.38 141.84
N GLN A 57 -26.16 13.54 142.47
CA GLN A 57 -25.01 14.31 142.93
C GLN A 57 -23.97 13.61 143.83
N ALA A 58 -22.80 14.27 143.83
CA ALA A 58 -21.95 14.62 144.99
C ALA A 58 -20.82 13.68 145.47
N THR A 59 -19.64 14.30 145.47
CA THR A 59 -18.57 14.31 146.50
C THR A 59 -17.67 13.08 146.73
N GLU A 60 -16.37 13.35 146.53
CA GLU A 60 -15.20 12.92 147.31
C GLU A 60 -14.90 11.42 147.48
N SER A 61 -13.77 10.95 146.94
CA SER A 61 -12.52 10.78 147.72
C SER A 61 -11.54 9.76 147.10
N ALA A 62 -10.32 10.24 146.83
CA ALA A 62 -8.98 9.64 146.89
C ALA A 62 -8.72 8.12 146.70
N ARG A 63 -7.68 7.87 145.86
CA ARG A 63 -6.71 6.72 145.72
C ARG A 63 -6.92 5.95 144.39
N GLN A 64 -5.97 5.77 143.44
CA GLN A 64 -4.49 5.85 143.39
C GLN A 64 -4.02 6.38 141.99
N PRO A 65 -2.96 7.21 141.87
CA PRO A 65 -2.59 7.89 140.61
C PRO A 65 -1.56 7.15 139.72
N GLN A 66 -1.29 5.86 139.91
CA GLN A 66 -0.23 5.15 139.16
C GLN A 66 -0.73 4.14 138.12
N HIS A 67 -1.95 3.62 138.23
CA HIS A 67 -2.47 2.62 137.29
C HIS A 67 -3.15 3.25 136.06
N ASP A 68 -3.81 4.41 136.23
CA ASP A 68 -4.47 5.16 135.14
C ASP A 68 -3.47 5.73 134.13
N VAL A 69 -2.28 6.17 134.56
CA VAL A 69 -1.25 6.72 133.64
C VAL A 69 -0.67 5.63 132.74
N VAL A 70 -0.47 4.42 133.27
CA VAL A 70 0.07 3.28 132.52
C VAL A 70 -0.98 2.72 131.54
N LEU A 71 -2.25 2.65 131.96
CA LEU A 71 -3.36 2.30 131.08
C LEU A 71 -3.54 3.33 129.97
N GLN A 72 -3.45 4.62 130.28
CA GLN A 72 -3.60 5.68 129.29
C GLN A 72 -2.43 5.78 128.32
N GLN A 73 -1.20 5.49 128.77
CA GLN A 73 -0.04 5.31 127.87
C GLN A 73 -0.18 4.08 126.98
N ARG A 74 -0.72 2.96 127.51
CA ARG A 74 -0.94 1.74 126.72
C ARG A 74 -2.10 1.88 125.74
N MET A 75 -3.14 2.61 126.10
CA MET A 75 -4.22 2.99 125.19
C MET A 75 -3.70 3.93 124.09
N ALA A 76 -2.89 4.94 124.43
CA ALA A 76 -2.27 5.82 123.43
C ALA A 76 -1.32 5.05 122.49
N ALA A 77 -0.56 4.08 123.00
CA ALA A 77 0.29 3.21 122.19
C ALA A 77 -0.52 2.31 121.25
N LEU A 78 -1.61 1.71 121.73
CA LEU A 78 -2.53 0.91 120.91
C LEU A 78 -3.31 1.76 119.89
N GLU A 79 -3.64 3.01 120.23
CA GLU A 79 -4.25 3.97 119.30
C GLU A 79 -3.26 4.40 118.21
N GLN A 80 -2.00 4.60 118.58
CA GLN A 80 -0.92 4.85 117.63
C GLN A 80 -0.70 3.65 116.71
N GLU A 81 -0.63 2.43 117.25
CA GLU A 81 -0.48 1.21 116.48
C GLU A 81 -1.69 0.97 115.57
N ARG A 82 -2.92 1.22 116.05
CA ARG A 82 -4.14 1.19 115.23
C ARG A 82 -4.13 2.24 114.12
N ALA A 83 -3.61 3.44 114.38
CA ALA A 83 -3.46 4.49 113.38
C ALA A 83 -2.39 4.12 112.33
N GLU A 84 -1.29 3.50 112.75
CA GLU A 84 -0.24 2.99 111.87
C GLU A 84 -0.75 1.82 111.00
N PHE A 85 -1.48 0.87 111.57
CA PHE A 85 -2.18 -0.19 110.83
C PHE A 85 -3.21 0.38 109.85
N SER A 86 -3.95 1.42 110.25
CA SER A 86 -4.91 2.08 109.35
C SER A 86 -4.21 2.77 108.18
N LYS A 87 -3.06 3.41 108.42
CA LYS A 87 -2.24 4.02 107.35
C LYS A 87 -1.67 2.96 106.41
N LEU A 88 -1.13 1.87 106.95
CA LEU A 88 -0.58 0.76 106.15
C LEU A 88 -1.68 0.09 105.31
N LYS A 89 -2.86 -0.15 105.89
CA LYS A 89 -4.02 -0.66 105.15
C LYS A 89 -4.42 0.28 104.00
N GLN A 90 -4.48 1.58 104.27
CA GLN A 90 -4.84 2.57 103.26
C GLN A 90 -3.79 2.68 102.15
N GLN A 91 -2.50 2.46 102.48
CA GLN A 91 -1.39 2.40 101.52
C GLN A 91 -1.46 1.13 100.65
N LEU A 92 -1.76 -0.03 101.24
CA LEU A 92 -1.96 -1.27 100.46
C LEU A 92 -3.21 -1.20 99.57
N GLU A 93 -4.29 -0.58 100.04
CA GLU A 93 -5.49 -0.34 99.24
C GLU A 93 -5.22 0.63 98.08
N SER A 94 -4.42 1.69 98.27
CA SER A 94 -4.04 2.60 97.20
C SER A 94 -3.12 1.93 96.18
N GLU A 95 -2.14 1.15 96.63
CA GLU A 95 -1.27 0.35 95.76
C GLU A 95 -2.04 -0.69 94.95
N PHE A 96 -2.99 -1.40 95.58
CA PHE A 96 -3.85 -2.37 94.88
C PHE A 96 -4.72 -1.68 93.82
N ASN A 97 -5.34 -0.55 94.17
CA ASN A 97 -6.16 0.22 93.23
C ASN A 97 -5.33 0.80 92.08
N GLN A 98 -4.10 1.23 92.34
CA GLN A 98 -3.16 1.69 91.32
C GLN A 98 -2.74 0.55 90.39
N LYS A 99 -2.41 -0.63 90.94
CA LYS A 99 -2.11 -1.84 90.14
C LYS A 99 -3.31 -2.24 89.28
N ARG A 100 -4.52 -2.25 89.83
CA ARG A 100 -5.75 -2.55 89.09
C ARG A 100 -6.01 -1.54 87.95
N ALA A 101 -5.77 -0.25 88.20
CA ALA A 101 -5.90 0.79 87.18
C ALA A 101 -4.90 0.58 86.04
N LYS A 102 -3.63 0.31 86.35
CA LYS A 102 -2.59 -0.01 85.35
C LYS A 102 -2.93 -1.25 84.53
N PHE A 103 -3.37 -2.34 85.16
CA PHE A 103 -3.81 -3.54 84.43
C PHE A 103 -5.00 -3.29 83.51
N LYS A 104 -5.96 -2.47 83.95
CA LYS A 104 -7.10 -2.09 83.11
C LYS A 104 -6.66 -1.25 81.91
N GLU A 105 -5.75 -0.31 82.11
CA GLU A 105 -5.18 0.51 81.04
C GLU A 105 -4.42 -0.34 80.01
N LEU A 106 -3.59 -1.27 80.48
CA LEU A 106 -2.83 -2.18 79.61
C LEU A 106 -3.76 -3.11 78.80
N TYR A 107 -4.82 -3.63 79.43
CA TYR A 107 -5.81 -4.46 78.74
C TYR A 107 -6.57 -3.67 77.66
N MET A 108 -6.99 -2.44 77.97
CA MET A 108 -7.65 -1.56 76.99
C MET A 108 -6.71 -1.23 75.83
N SER A 109 -5.44 -0.93 76.12
CA SER A 109 -4.41 -0.69 75.09
C SER A 109 -4.24 -1.90 74.17
N LYS A 110 -4.14 -3.12 74.73
CA LYS A 110 -4.04 -4.34 73.91
C LYS A 110 -5.33 -4.68 73.17
N GLU A 111 -6.50 -4.39 73.73
CA GLU A 111 -7.78 -4.55 73.02
C GLU A 111 -7.89 -3.56 71.84
N GLU A 112 -7.41 -2.33 72.00
CA GLU A 112 -7.34 -1.32 70.94
C GLU A 112 -6.31 -1.71 69.87
N GLU A 113 -5.15 -2.22 70.26
CA GLU A 113 -4.12 -2.71 69.34
C GLU A 113 -4.62 -3.91 68.51
N LEU A 114 -5.29 -4.88 69.14
CA LEU A 114 -5.92 -6.00 68.43
C LEU A 114 -7.01 -5.54 67.45
N LYS A 115 -7.77 -4.50 67.80
CA LYS A 115 -8.76 -3.90 66.86
C LYS A 115 -8.07 -3.22 65.69
N CYS A 116 -6.97 -2.49 65.93
CA CYS A 116 -6.17 -1.87 64.88
C CYS A 116 -5.55 -2.92 63.96
N GLN A 117 -5.00 -4.01 64.51
CA GLN A 117 -4.45 -5.13 63.73
C GLN A 117 -5.54 -5.82 62.90
N ALA A 118 -6.71 -6.10 63.49
CA ALA A 118 -7.85 -6.70 62.76
C ALA A 118 -8.33 -5.81 61.60
N ALA A 119 -8.43 -4.50 61.80
CA ALA A 119 -8.79 -3.54 60.76
C ALA A 119 -7.72 -3.46 59.65
N SER A 120 -6.44 -3.53 60.02
CA SER A 120 -5.32 -3.59 59.06
C SER A 120 -5.37 -4.86 58.22
N LEU A 121 -5.65 -6.01 58.85
CA LEU A 121 -5.76 -7.31 58.17
C LEU A 121 -6.97 -7.35 57.22
N GLU A 122 -8.12 -6.80 57.63
CA GLU A 122 -9.30 -6.64 56.77
C GLU A 122 -9.04 -5.68 55.59
N GLY A 123 -8.28 -4.61 55.82
CA GLY A 123 -7.81 -3.69 54.78
C GLY A 123 -6.90 -4.39 53.77
N ALA A 124 -5.89 -5.13 54.25
CA ALA A 124 -4.98 -5.91 53.41
C ALA A 124 -5.72 -7.00 52.61
N GLN A 125 -6.72 -7.66 53.21
CA GLN A 125 -7.52 -8.68 52.55
C GLN A 125 -8.46 -8.10 51.48
N SER A 126 -8.96 -6.89 51.70
CA SER A 126 -9.72 -6.13 50.70
C SER A 126 -8.83 -5.70 49.53
N GLU A 127 -7.60 -5.23 49.81
CA GLU A 127 -6.62 -4.90 48.77
C GLU A 127 -6.18 -6.13 47.97
N LEU A 128 -5.93 -7.27 48.63
CA LEU A 128 -5.63 -8.53 47.96
C LEU A 128 -6.77 -8.95 47.01
N SER A 129 -8.02 -8.85 47.48
CA SER A 129 -9.20 -9.14 46.67
C SER A 129 -9.32 -8.19 45.47
N ARG A 130 -9.00 -6.91 45.66
CA ARG A 130 -8.98 -5.89 44.60
C ARG A 130 -7.91 -6.20 43.56
N VAL A 131 -6.70 -6.55 43.98
CA VAL A 131 -5.58 -6.91 43.09
C VAL A 131 -5.87 -8.21 42.34
N GLN A 132 -6.45 -9.22 43.00
CA GLN A 132 -6.90 -10.45 42.34
C GLN A 132 -7.94 -10.16 41.24
N ALA A 133 -8.95 -9.32 41.53
CA ALA A 133 -9.93 -8.92 40.52
C ALA A 133 -9.30 -8.14 39.36
N GLN A 134 -8.30 -7.29 39.62
CA GLN A 134 -7.56 -6.58 38.58
C GLN A 134 -6.72 -7.54 37.71
N LEU A 135 -6.11 -8.57 38.32
CA LEU A 135 -5.37 -9.59 37.60
C LEU A 135 -6.30 -10.42 36.70
N GLU A 136 -7.45 -10.87 37.21
CA GLU A 136 -8.46 -11.58 36.41
C GLU A 136 -8.96 -10.73 35.24
N GLN A 137 -9.20 -9.43 35.46
CA GLN A 137 -9.60 -8.50 34.42
C GLN A 137 -8.49 -8.32 33.36
N ALA A 138 -7.24 -8.12 33.78
CA ALA A 138 -6.10 -7.99 32.87
C ALA A 138 -5.86 -9.28 32.05
N GLN A 139 -6.07 -10.45 32.65
CA GLN A 139 -6.02 -11.74 31.95
C GLN A 139 -7.12 -11.85 30.90
N ALA A 140 -8.36 -11.46 31.23
CA ALA A 140 -9.46 -11.44 30.27
C ALA A 140 -9.22 -10.47 29.11
N ASP A 141 -8.67 -9.29 29.39
CA ASP A 141 -8.33 -8.29 28.37
C ASP A 141 -7.19 -8.79 27.46
N MET A 142 -6.18 -9.46 28.03
CA MET A 142 -5.12 -10.10 27.25
C MET A 142 -5.69 -11.18 26.30
N GLU A 143 -6.58 -12.05 26.76
CA GLU A 143 -7.21 -13.06 25.91
C GLU A 143 -8.08 -12.45 24.81
N ASN A 144 -8.80 -11.36 25.11
CA ASN A 144 -9.53 -10.60 24.09
C ASN A 144 -8.58 -9.98 23.05
N ILE A 145 -7.47 -9.39 23.47
CA ILE A 145 -6.46 -8.82 22.56
C ILE A 145 -5.85 -9.91 21.69
N LYS A 146 -5.52 -11.08 22.24
CA LYS A 146 -5.03 -12.24 21.47
C LYS A 146 -6.05 -12.69 20.42
N ALA A 147 -7.32 -12.78 20.78
CA ALA A 147 -8.38 -13.15 19.85
C ALA A 147 -8.52 -12.13 18.70
N VAL A 148 -8.54 -10.83 19.02
CA VAL A 148 -8.61 -9.74 18.03
C VAL A 148 -7.37 -9.73 17.14
N ALA A 149 -6.17 -9.91 17.69
CA ALA A 149 -4.94 -9.99 16.93
C ALA A 149 -4.95 -11.18 15.96
N THR A 150 -5.43 -12.35 16.40
CA THR A 150 -5.55 -13.54 15.56
C THR A 150 -6.51 -13.33 14.39
N VAL A 151 -7.68 -12.72 14.65
CA VAL A 151 -8.67 -12.41 13.60
C VAL A 151 -8.15 -11.33 12.65
N SER A 152 -7.43 -10.32 13.17
CA SER A 152 -6.80 -9.29 12.35
C SER A 152 -5.74 -9.88 11.42
N GLU A 153 -4.90 -10.78 11.93
CA GLU A 153 -3.88 -11.46 11.15
C GLU A 153 -4.47 -12.38 10.10
N SER A 154 -5.50 -13.17 10.43
CA SER A 154 -6.18 -14.02 9.44
C SER A 154 -6.84 -13.21 8.34
N THR A 155 -7.47 -12.07 8.70
CA THR A 155 -8.10 -11.17 7.73
C THR A 155 -7.07 -10.53 6.79
N LYS A 156 -5.92 -10.11 7.32
CA LYS A 156 -4.81 -9.60 6.51
C LYS A 156 -4.26 -10.68 5.57
N GLN A 157 -4.07 -11.90 6.08
CA GLN A 157 -3.59 -13.03 5.29
C GLN A 157 -4.56 -13.36 4.15
N GLU A 158 -5.87 -13.40 4.43
CA GLU A 158 -6.90 -13.60 3.41
C GLU A 158 -6.90 -12.49 2.35
N ALA A 159 -6.76 -11.22 2.76
CA ALA A 159 -6.68 -10.10 1.81
C ALA A 159 -5.40 -10.18 0.94
N VAL A 160 -4.27 -10.55 1.52
CA VAL A 160 -3.02 -10.77 0.79
C VAL A 160 -3.16 -11.92 -0.21
N ASP A 161 -3.77 -13.02 0.19
CA ASP A 161 -3.98 -14.18 -0.67
C ASP A 161 -5.00 -13.89 -1.78
N GLN A 162 -6.02 -13.06 -1.51
CA GLN A 162 -6.94 -12.56 -2.52
C GLN A 162 -6.22 -11.71 -3.57
N VAL A 163 -5.39 -10.75 -3.16
CA VAL A 163 -4.61 -9.92 -4.09
C VAL A 163 -3.62 -10.75 -4.89
N LYS A 164 -2.96 -11.73 -4.26
CA LYS A 164 -2.08 -12.68 -4.97
C LYS A 164 -2.85 -13.50 -6.00
N GLY A 165 -4.04 -14.00 -5.64
CA GLY A 165 -4.92 -14.72 -6.55
C GLY A 165 -5.34 -13.88 -7.75
N GLN A 166 -5.80 -12.66 -7.52
CA GLN A 166 -6.14 -11.70 -8.58
C GLN A 166 -4.95 -11.43 -9.49
N TRP A 167 -3.76 -11.16 -8.94
CA TRP A 167 -2.56 -10.95 -9.76
C TRP A 167 -2.21 -12.19 -10.60
N GLN A 168 -2.31 -13.40 -10.04
CA GLN A 168 -2.09 -14.64 -10.78
C GLN A 168 -3.11 -14.83 -11.91
N GLU A 169 -4.38 -14.52 -11.65
CA GLU A 169 -5.45 -14.57 -12.65
C GLU A 169 -5.23 -13.54 -13.78
N GLU A 170 -4.86 -12.31 -13.45
CA GLU A 170 -4.53 -11.26 -14.43
C GLU A 170 -3.32 -11.65 -15.28
N VAL A 171 -2.27 -12.21 -14.66
CA VAL A 171 -1.10 -12.72 -15.40
C VAL A 171 -1.50 -13.86 -16.32
N ALA A 172 -2.32 -14.82 -15.86
CA ALA A 172 -2.78 -15.93 -16.68
C ALA A 172 -3.67 -15.46 -17.84
N SER A 173 -4.55 -14.48 -17.58
CA SER A 173 -5.41 -13.85 -18.58
C SER A 173 -4.59 -13.13 -19.66
N LEU A 174 -3.64 -12.28 -19.25
CA LEU A 174 -2.74 -11.58 -20.18
C LEU A 174 -1.90 -12.57 -21.00
N GLN A 175 -1.38 -13.63 -20.37
CA GLN A 175 -0.66 -14.69 -21.07
C GLN A 175 -1.55 -15.41 -22.09
N ALA A 176 -2.83 -15.66 -21.78
CA ALA A 176 -3.78 -16.27 -22.71
C ALA A 176 -4.06 -15.34 -23.90
N ILE A 177 -4.35 -14.06 -23.66
CA ILE A 177 -4.57 -13.06 -24.73
C ILE A 177 -3.32 -12.93 -25.61
N MET A 178 -2.13 -12.85 -25.03
CA MET A 178 -0.88 -12.81 -25.80
C MET A 178 -0.68 -14.07 -26.63
N LYS A 179 -1.01 -15.25 -26.09
CA LYS A 179 -0.91 -16.51 -26.83
C LYS A 179 -1.91 -16.58 -27.99
N ASP A 180 -3.11 -16.07 -27.79
CA ASP A 180 -4.16 -16.08 -28.81
C ASP A 180 -3.91 -15.04 -29.91
N THR A 181 -3.42 -13.84 -29.56
CA THR A 181 -2.97 -12.85 -30.56
C THR A 181 -1.81 -13.38 -31.41
N VAL A 182 -0.83 -14.07 -30.81
CA VAL A 182 0.24 -14.74 -31.57
C VAL A 182 -0.35 -15.78 -32.52
N ARG A 183 -1.29 -16.62 -32.05
CA ARG A 183 -1.96 -17.61 -32.92
C ARG A 183 -2.75 -16.97 -34.04
N GLU A 184 -3.46 -15.87 -33.78
CA GLU A 184 -4.18 -15.12 -34.82
C GLU A 184 -3.21 -14.58 -35.89
N TYR A 185 -2.07 -14.03 -35.49
CA TYR A 185 -1.03 -13.61 -36.43
C TYR A 185 -0.45 -14.78 -37.21
N GLU A 186 -0.19 -15.93 -36.57
CA GLU A 186 0.25 -17.15 -37.24
C GLU A 186 -0.77 -17.60 -38.29
N VAL A 187 -2.06 -17.65 -37.95
CA VAL A 187 -3.13 -18.03 -38.88
C VAL A 187 -3.25 -17.03 -40.03
N GLN A 188 -3.24 -15.72 -39.76
CA GLN A 188 -3.28 -14.69 -40.80
C GLN A 188 -2.08 -14.77 -41.75
N PHE A 189 -0.89 -15.04 -41.21
CA PHE A 189 0.32 -15.21 -41.99
C PHE A 189 0.25 -16.45 -42.89
N HIS A 190 -0.20 -17.58 -42.35
CA HIS A 190 -0.44 -18.80 -43.14
C HIS A 190 -1.47 -18.56 -44.24
N GLN A 191 -2.57 -17.86 -43.93
CA GLN A 191 -3.61 -17.55 -44.92
C GLN A 191 -3.08 -16.66 -46.05
N ARG A 192 -2.24 -15.66 -45.78
CA ARG A 192 -1.59 -14.86 -46.83
C ARG A 192 -0.66 -15.69 -47.71
N LEU A 193 0.13 -16.57 -47.10
CA LEU A 193 1.01 -17.48 -47.85
C LEU A 193 0.21 -18.44 -48.74
N GLU A 194 -0.92 -18.96 -48.27
CA GLU A 194 -1.82 -19.80 -49.06
C GLU A 194 -2.46 -19.01 -50.22
N GLN A 195 -2.85 -17.76 -49.99
CA GLN A 195 -3.35 -16.87 -51.03
C GLN A 195 -2.31 -16.60 -52.12
N GLU A 196 -1.06 -16.28 -51.74
CA GLU A 196 0.02 -16.09 -52.71
C GLU A 196 0.29 -17.37 -53.50
N ARG A 197 0.32 -18.54 -52.84
CA ARG A 197 0.45 -19.84 -53.52
C ARG A 197 -0.67 -20.08 -54.51
N ALA A 198 -1.92 -19.76 -54.15
CA ALA A 198 -3.06 -19.89 -55.03
C ALA A 198 -2.96 -18.95 -56.24
N GLN A 199 -2.53 -17.70 -56.05
CA GLN A 199 -2.30 -16.75 -57.14
C GLN A 199 -1.20 -17.24 -58.10
N TRP A 200 -0.09 -17.74 -57.58
CA TRP A 200 0.98 -18.32 -58.40
C TRP A 200 0.53 -19.56 -59.17
N ASN A 201 -0.32 -20.41 -58.58
CA ASN A 201 -0.91 -21.55 -59.26
C ASN A 201 -1.86 -21.10 -60.38
N GLN A 202 -2.72 -20.11 -60.14
CA GLN A 202 -3.61 -19.56 -61.17
C GLN A 202 -2.83 -18.97 -62.35
N TYR A 203 -1.75 -18.24 -62.06
CA TYR A 203 -0.87 -17.71 -63.11
C TYR A 203 -0.21 -18.83 -63.93
N ARG A 204 0.30 -19.87 -63.26
CA ARG A 204 0.87 -21.05 -63.93
C ARG A 204 -0.15 -21.74 -64.84
N GLU A 205 -1.36 -22.00 -64.33
CA GLU A 205 -2.44 -22.62 -65.11
C GLU A 205 -2.87 -21.77 -66.31
N ALA A 206 -2.89 -20.44 -66.17
CA ALA A 206 -3.20 -19.53 -67.28
C ALA A 206 -2.15 -19.62 -68.40
N VAL A 207 -0.86 -19.59 -68.03
CA VAL A 207 0.25 -19.74 -68.99
C VAL A 207 0.23 -21.13 -69.66
N GLU A 208 -0.05 -22.20 -68.90
CA GLU A 208 -0.20 -23.55 -69.46
C GLU A 208 -1.37 -23.64 -70.45
N ARG A 209 -2.48 -22.95 -70.17
CA ARG A 209 -3.64 -22.86 -71.07
C ARG A 209 -3.31 -22.13 -72.37
N GLU A 210 -2.67 -20.97 -72.28
CA GLU A 210 -2.21 -20.20 -73.45
C GLU A 210 -1.24 -21.02 -74.31
N MET A 211 -0.31 -21.74 -73.68
CA MET A 211 0.60 -22.65 -74.39
C MET A 211 -0.13 -23.82 -75.08
N GLY A 212 -1.23 -24.30 -74.50
CA GLY A 212 -2.12 -25.29 -75.12
C GLY A 212 -2.86 -24.75 -76.33
N GLU A 213 -3.41 -23.54 -76.23
CA GLU A 213 -4.11 -22.85 -77.32
C GLU A 213 -3.17 -22.55 -78.50
N LEU A 214 -1.96 -22.04 -78.23
CA LEU A 214 -0.95 -21.79 -79.26
C LEU A 214 -0.57 -23.07 -80.02
N ARG A 215 -0.51 -24.21 -79.32
CA ARG A 215 -0.26 -25.53 -79.91
C ARG A 215 -1.42 -26.00 -80.81
N HIS A 216 -2.67 -25.71 -80.43
CA HIS A 216 -3.85 -26.03 -81.23
C HIS A 216 -3.90 -25.21 -82.53
N ARG A 217 -3.66 -23.90 -82.44
CA ARG A 217 -3.68 -23.01 -83.62
C ARG A 217 -2.60 -23.35 -84.65
N LEU A 218 -1.43 -23.82 -84.20
CA LEU A 218 -0.38 -24.33 -85.08
C LEU A 218 -0.81 -25.60 -85.83
N SER A 219 -1.79 -26.35 -85.33
CA SER A 219 -2.33 -27.55 -85.97
C SER A 219 -3.46 -27.26 -86.98
N GLU A 220 -4.13 -26.11 -86.89
CA GLU A 220 -5.29 -25.76 -87.73
C GLU A 220 -4.94 -24.92 -88.97
N GLY A 221 -3.75 -24.34 -89.05
CA GLY A 221 -3.34 -23.42 -90.14
C GLY A 221 -3.09 -24.06 -91.53
N GLY A 222 -3.59 -25.27 -91.81
CA GLY A 222 -3.25 -26.05 -93.00
C GLY A 222 -4.27 -26.06 -94.14
N ARG A 223 -5.38 -25.31 -94.08
CA ARG A 223 -6.47 -25.47 -95.04
C ARG A 223 -7.32 -24.21 -95.18
N GLU A 224 -7.11 -23.40 -96.22
CA GLU A 224 -8.13 -22.50 -96.81
C GLU A 224 -7.53 -21.63 -97.93
N GLU A 225 -7.79 -21.96 -99.21
CA GLU A 225 -7.55 -21.04 -100.34
C GLU A 225 -8.53 -21.21 -101.52
N GLU A 226 -9.76 -21.70 -101.29
CA GLU A 226 -10.78 -21.76 -102.34
C GLU A 226 -12.11 -21.10 -101.95
N ASN A 227 -12.47 -20.08 -102.74
CA ASN A 227 -13.81 -19.63 -103.14
C ASN A 227 -14.21 -18.21 -102.70
N LEU A 228 -14.04 -17.26 -103.61
CA LEU A 228 -14.56 -15.88 -103.52
C LEU A 228 -16.10 -15.78 -103.58
N GLU A 229 -16.83 -16.87 -103.83
CA GLU A 229 -18.27 -16.96 -103.57
C GLU A 229 -18.56 -17.11 -102.07
N ASN A 230 -17.61 -17.70 -101.32
CA ASN A 230 -17.61 -17.58 -99.88
C ASN A 230 -17.36 -16.15 -99.45
N ASP A 231 -16.62 -15.28 -100.15
CA ASP A 231 -16.35 -13.93 -99.62
C ASP A 231 -17.59 -13.02 -99.53
N MET A 232 -18.58 -13.18 -100.42
CA MET A 232 -19.88 -12.50 -100.28
C MET A 232 -20.78 -13.14 -99.22
N LYS A 233 -20.79 -14.48 -99.14
CA LYS A 233 -21.45 -15.20 -98.04
C LYS A 233 -20.79 -14.91 -96.70
N LYS A 234 -19.48 -14.70 -96.69
CA LYS A 234 -18.59 -14.35 -95.58
C LYS A 234 -18.80 -12.93 -95.16
N ALA A 235 -19.09 -11.97 -96.03
CA ALA A 235 -19.53 -10.65 -95.56
C ALA A 235 -20.88 -10.71 -94.79
N GLN A 236 -21.81 -11.58 -95.21
CA GLN A 236 -23.10 -11.78 -94.54
C GLN A 236 -22.97 -12.65 -93.27
N GLU A 237 -22.17 -13.72 -93.34
CA GLU A 237 -21.77 -14.57 -92.22
C GLU A 237 -20.87 -13.82 -91.24
N ASP A 238 -20.08 -12.83 -91.66
CA ASP A 238 -19.25 -11.97 -90.81
C ASP A 238 -20.13 -10.95 -90.10
N ALA A 239 -21.18 -10.44 -90.74
CA ALA A 239 -22.19 -9.62 -90.07
C ALA A 239 -23.05 -10.43 -89.08
N GLU A 240 -23.35 -11.70 -89.37
CA GLU A 240 -24.00 -12.62 -88.43
C GLU A 240 -23.05 -13.11 -87.33
N LYS A 241 -21.77 -13.35 -87.61
CA LYS A 241 -20.72 -13.65 -86.63
C LYS A 241 -20.45 -12.46 -85.72
N LEU A 242 -20.41 -11.25 -86.27
CA LEU A 242 -20.34 -10.03 -85.47
C LEU A 242 -21.58 -9.92 -84.59
N ARG A 243 -22.79 -10.22 -85.08
CA ARG A 243 -23.97 -10.30 -84.18
C ARG A 243 -23.87 -11.43 -83.16
N SER A 244 -23.32 -12.60 -83.52
CA SER A 244 -23.13 -13.72 -82.59
C SER A 244 -22.00 -13.48 -81.59
N VAL A 245 -21.13 -12.49 -81.79
CA VAL A 245 -20.12 -12.05 -80.83
C VAL A 245 -20.61 -10.86 -80.03
N VAL A 246 -21.21 -9.86 -80.70
CA VAL A 246 -21.72 -8.63 -80.08
C VAL A 246 -22.91 -8.92 -79.17
N MET A 247 -23.86 -9.78 -79.54
CA MET A 247 -25.00 -10.08 -78.66
C MET A 247 -24.59 -10.75 -77.35
N PRO A 248 -23.71 -11.79 -77.33
CA PRO A 248 -23.16 -12.30 -76.08
C PRO A 248 -22.34 -11.26 -75.31
N MET A 249 -21.56 -10.41 -75.99
CA MET A 249 -20.84 -9.32 -75.33
C MET A 249 -21.79 -8.29 -74.72
N GLU A 250 -22.89 -7.93 -75.37
CA GLU A 250 -23.92 -7.03 -74.84
C GLU A 250 -24.67 -7.66 -73.66
N GLN A 251 -24.97 -8.96 -73.74
CA GLN A 251 -25.56 -9.72 -72.64
C GLN A 251 -24.58 -9.84 -71.46
N GLU A 252 -23.30 -10.03 -71.73
CA GLU A 252 -22.25 -10.08 -70.73
C GLU A 252 -22.00 -8.71 -70.10
N ILE A 253 -21.99 -7.62 -70.88
CA ILE A 253 -21.96 -6.25 -70.38
C ILE A 253 -23.18 -5.96 -69.50
N ALA A 254 -24.37 -6.39 -69.90
CA ALA A 254 -25.59 -6.25 -69.08
C ALA A 254 -25.49 -7.07 -67.78
N ALA A 255 -24.98 -8.30 -67.84
CA ALA A 255 -24.77 -9.15 -66.68
C ALA A 255 -23.68 -8.59 -65.75
N LEU A 256 -22.60 -8.03 -66.29
CA LEU A 256 -21.54 -7.38 -65.55
C LEU A 256 -22.04 -6.10 -64.87
N LYS A 257 -22.85 -5.29 -65.56
CA LYS A 257 -23.51 -4.12 -64.97
C LYS A 257 -24.44 -4.53 -63.81
N ALA A 258 -25.24 -5.58 -63.98
CA ALA A 258 -26.11 -6.09 -62.92
C ALA A 258 -25.30 -6.64 -61.71
N LYS A 259 -24.20 -7.35 -61.97
CA LYS A 259 -23.28 -7.82 -60.92
C LYS A 259 -22.60 -6.66 -60.21
N LEU A 260 -22.21 -5.61 -60.92
CA LEU A 260 -21.63 -4.41 -60.35
C LEU A 260 -22.62 -3.70 -59.43
N THR A 261 -23.87 -3.50 -59.87
CA THR A 261 -24.91 -2.89 -59.01
C THR A 261 -25.22 -3.75 -57.79
N MET A 262 -25.28 -5.08 -57.93
CA MET A 262 -25.46 -5.97 -56.78
C MET A 262 -24.28 -5.93 -55.81
N ALA A 263 -23.05 -5.80 -56.32
CA ALA A 263 -21.87 -5.65 -55.49
C ALA A 263 -21.87 -4.30 -54.76
N GLU A 264 -22.23 -3.21 -55.43
CA GLU A 264 -22.37 -1.87 -54.85
C GLU A 264 -23.43 -1.84 -53.74
N ASP A 265 -24.58 -2.48 -53.93
CA ASP A 265 -25.63 -2.55 -52.91
C ASP A 265 -25.19 -3.40 -51.71
N ARG A 266 -24.46 -4.49 -51.95
CA ARG A 266 -23.90 -5.34 -50.89
C ARG A 266 -22.81 -4.62 -50.08
N VAL A 267 -22.01 -3.78 -50.73
CA VAL A 267 -21.03 -2.91 -50.05
C VAL A 267 -21.75 -1.91 -49.16
N LYS A 268 -22.78 -1.21 -49.66
CA LYS A 268 -23.58 -0.28 -48.85
C LYS A 268 -24.25 -0.95 -47.65
N GLU A 269 -24.75 -2.17 -47.81
CA GLU A 269 -25.36 -2.93 -46.72
C GLU A 269 -24.33 -3.32 -45.65
N LEU A 270 -23.14 -3.79 -46.07
CA LEU A 270 -22.04 -4.09 -45.17
C LEU A 270 -21.52 -2.84 -44.44
N GLU A 271 -21.40 -1.71 -45.13
CA GLU A 271 -21.05 -0.42 -44.53
C GLU A 271 -22.09 0.02 -43.50
N ALA A 272 -23.39 -0.06 -43.82
CA ALA A 272 -24.46 0.27 -42.89
C ALA A 272 -24.48 -0.66 -41.66
N SER A 273 -24.24 -1.95 -41.85
CA SER A 273 -24.11 -2.92 -40.75
C SER A 273 -22.89 -2.61 -39.88
N LYS A 274 -21.75 -2.30 -40.50
CA LYS A 274 -20.51 -1.97 -39.77
C LYS A 274 -20.65 -0.69 -38.97
N VAL A 275 -21.31 0.32 -39.52
CA VAL A 275 -21.62 1.57 -38.80
C VAL A 275 -22.51 1.31 -37.58
N LYS A 276 -23.53 0.45 -37.70
CA LYS A 276 -24.37 0.08 -36.56
C LYS A 276 -23.60 -0.67 -35.47
N GLU A 277 -22.76 -1.62 -35.87
CA GLU A 277 -21.90 -2.37 -34.94
C GLU A 277 -20.93 -1.44 -34.19
N LEU A 278 -20.23 -0.56 -34.91
CA LEU A 278 -19.32 0.42 -34.31
C LEU A 278 -20.05 1.39 -33.37
N ASN A 279 -21.28 1.79 -33.71
CA ASN A 279 -22.09 2.64 -32.85
C ASN A 279 -22.48 1.90 -31.55
N HIS A 280 -22.85 0.62 -31.62
CA HIS A 280 -23.13 -0.17 -30.43
C HIS A 280 -21.91 -0.31 -29.52
N VAL A 281 -20.73 -0.58 -30.09
CA VAL A 281 -19.46 -0.62 -29.34
C VAL A 281 -19.15 0.73 -28.71
N LEU A 282 -19.32 1.82 -29.45
CA LEU A 282 -19.12 3.18 -28.93
C LEU A 282 -20.03 3.49 -27.73
N GLU A 283 -21.31 3.09 -27.78
CA GLU A 283 -22.24 3.30 -26.66
C GLU A 283 -21.89 2.41 -25.44
N ALA A 284 -21.42 1.19 -25.67
CA ALA A 284 -20.92 0.33 -24.59
C ALA A 284 -19.67 0.95 -23.91
N GLU A 285 -18.71 1.42 -24.71
CA GLU A 285 -17.52 2.11 -24.22
C GLU A 285 -17.85 3.40 -23.44
N LYS A 286 -18.84 4.18 -23.90
CA LYS A 286 -19.34 5.35 -23.15
C LYS A 286 -19.89 4.95 -21.79
N SER A 287 -20.66 3.87 -21.72
CA SER A 287 -21.19 3.36 -20.45
C SER A 287 -20.07 2.91 -19.52
N CYS A 288 -19.12 2.12 -20.01
CA CYS A 288 -17.97 1.67 -19.23
C CYS A 288 -17.13 2.85 -18.73
N ARG A 289 -16.95 3.87 -19.56
CA ARG A 289 -16.29 5.12 -19.17
C ARG A 289 -17.03 5.81 -18.03
N THR A 290 -18.36 5.93 -18.09
CA THR A 290 -19.13 6.55 -17.00
C THR A 290 -19.02 5.77 -15.69
N ASP A 291 -18.98 4.43 -15.76
CA ASP A 291 -18.77 3.60 -14.59
C ASP A 291 -17.37 3.81 -14.00
N LEU A 292 -16.33 3.89 -14.85
CA LEU A 292 -14.97 4.20 -14.41
C LEU A 292 -14.86 5.60 -13.78
N GLU A 293 -15.52 6.62 -14.36
CA GLU A 293 -15.57 7.97 -13.79
C GLU A 293 -16.24 7.94 -12.40
N MET A 294 -17.28 7.14 -12.21
CA MET A 294 -17.91 6.92 -10.91
C MET A 294 -16.98 6.21 -9.92
N TYR A 295 -16.29 5.14 -10.33
CA TYR A 295 -15.31 4.46 -9.49
C TYR A 295 -14.18 5.40 -9.05
N VAL A 296 -13.66 6.21 -9.98
CA VAL A 296 -12.64 7.23 -9.67
C VAL A 296 -13.18 8.27 -8.69
N ALA A 297 -14.43 8.71 -8.83
CA ALA A 297 -15.05 9.64 -7.88
C ALA A 297 -15.20 9.04 -6.47
N VAL A 298 -15.60 7.76 -6.37
CA VAL A 298 -15.69 7.04 -5.08
C VAL A 298 -14.31 6.89 -4.45
N LEU A 299 -13.31 6.45 -5.22
CA LEU A 299 -11.94 6.30 -4.74
C LEU A 299 -11.34 7.64 -4.28
N ASN A 300 -11.61 8.73 -5.00
CA ASN A 300 -11.18 10.07 -4.58
C ASN A 300 -11.87 10.51 -3.27
N THR A 301 -13.15 10.18 -3.10
CA THR A 301 -13.87 10.45 -1.84
C THR A 301 -13.29 9.64 -0.68
N GLN A 302 -13.04 8.34 -0.89
CA GLN A 302 -12.39 7.48 0.10
C GLN A 302 -10.99 7.97 0.47
N LYS A 303 -10.20 8.41 -0.53
CA LYS A 303 -8.89 9.02 -0.30
C LYS A 303 -8.99 10.27 0.58
N SER A 304 -9.97 11.14 0.35
CA SER A 304 -10.18 12.34 1.19
C SER A 304 -10.50 11.98 2.63
N VAL A 305 -11.40 11.02 2.85
CA VAL A 305 -11.78 10.56 4.20
C VAL A 305 -10.58 9.98 4.94
N LEU A 306 -9.80 9.10 4.28
CA LEU A 306 -8.60 8.52 4.88
C LEU A 306 -7.52 9.58 5.17
N GLN A 307 -7.41 10.61 4.33
CA GLN A 307 -6.51 11.74 4.60
C GLN A 307 -6.96 12.56 5.81
N GLU A 308 -8.26 12.85 5.94
CA GLU A 308 -8.83 13.54 7.10
C GLU A 308 -8.63 12.74 8.40
N ASP A 309 -8.86 11.43 8.38
CA ASP A 309 -8.64 10.55 9.53
C ASP A 309 -7.16 10.51 9.93
N ALA A 310 -6.26 10.42 8.96
CA ALA A 310 -4.81 10.46 9.21
C ALA A 310 -4.37 11.82 9.78
N GLU A 311 -4.96 12.93 9.31
CA GLU A 311 -4.71 14.26 9.87
C GLU A 311 -5.23 14.40 11.30
N LYS A 312 -6.40 13.82 11.58
CA LYS A 312 -6.99 13.81 12.92
C LYS A 312 -6.13 13.00 13.89
N LEU A 313 -5.73 11.78 13.52
CA LEU A 313 -4.82 10.97 14.32
C LEU A 313 -3.48 11.66 14.55
N ARG A 314 -2.94 12.36 13.54
CA ARG A 314 -1.72 13.18 13.72
C ARG A 314 -1.93 14.27 14.76
N LYS A 315 -3.06 14.97 14.76
CA LYS A 315 -3.35 16.02 15.76
C LYS A 315 -3.48 15.42 17.17
N GLU A 316 -4.21 14.31 17.30
CA GLU A 316 -4.37 13.60 18.57
C GLU A 316 -3.01 13.14 19.13
N LEU A 317 -2.13 12.59 18.29
CA LEU A 317 -0.78 12.21 18.68
C LEU A 317 0.04 13.42 19.15
N HIS A 318 0.00 14.54 18.43
CA HIS A 318 0.70 15.76 18.84
C HIS A 318 0.20 16.28 20.20
N GLU A 319 -1.10 16.19 20.45
CA GLU A 319 -1.70 16.61 21.72
C GLU A 319 -1.27 15.71 22.89
N VAL A 320 -1.24 14.39 22.68
CA VAL A 320 -0.72 13.43 23.68
C VAL A 320 0.77 13.67 23.95
N CYS A 321 1.59 13.85 22.91
CA CYS A 321 3.00 14.17 23.09
C CYS A 321 3.20 15.48 23.87
N HIS A 322 2.40 16.51 23.59
CA HIS A 322 2.44 17.77 24.32
C HIS A 322 2.07 17.58 25.81
N LEU A 323 1.02 16.81 26.11
CA LEU A 323 0.62 16.51 27.49
C LEU A 323 1.70 15.72 28.24
N LEU A 324 2.32 14.73 27.59
CA LEU A 324 3.43 13.97 28.17
C LEU A 324 4.63 14.89 28.50
N GLU A 325 4.98 15.79 27.58
CA GLU A 325 6.07 16.75 27.81
C GLU A 325 5.74 17.70 28.97
N LEU A 326 4.48 18.10 29.10
CA LEU A 326 4.00 18.93 30.20
C LEU A 326 4.07 18.19 31.54
N GLU A 327 3.62 16.94 31.61
CA GLU A 327 3.73 16.11 32.82
C GLU A 327 5.20 15.88 33.20
N ARG A 328 6.06 15.62 32.21
CA ARG A 328 7.50 15.50 32.43
C ARG A 328 8.11 16.78 32.98
N GLN A 329 7.70 17.95 32.49
CA GLN A 329 8.14 19.24 33.05
C GLN A 329 7.65 19.42 34.49
N GLN A 330 6.39 19.10 34.78
CA GLN A 330 5.84 19.18 36.13
C GLN A 330 6.54 18.21 37.10
N HIS A 331 6.82 16.98 36.67
CA HIS A 331 7.58 16.02 37.45
C HIS A 331 8.99 16.53 37.76
N ASN A 332 9.69 17.08 36.76
CA ASN A 332 11.02 17.67 36.98
C ASN A 332 10.98 18.87 37.93
N GLN A 333 9.96 19.74 37.83
CA GLN A 333 9.76 20.84 38.78
C GLN A 333 9.55 20.31 40.20
N LEU A 334 8.71 19.30 40.38
CA LEU A 334 8.48 18.68 41.68
C LEU A 334 9.77 18.05 42.22
N LYS A 335 10.52 17.33 41.39
CA LYS A 335 11.82 16.74 41.73
C LYS A 335 12.81 17.81 42.20
N HIS A 336 12.94 18.93 41.49
CA HIS A 336 13.80 20.04 41.91
C HIS A 336 13.34 20.67 43.23
N THR A 337 12.03 20.81 43.43
CA THR A 337 11.47 21.37 44.67
C THR A 337 11.74 20.44 45.85
N TRP A 338 11.58 19.14 45.65
CA TRP A 338 11.88 18.11 46.63
C TRP A 338 13.38 18.09 46.98
N HIS A 339 14.27 18.10 45.98
CA HIS A 339 15.71 18.19 46.23
C HIS A 339 16.08 19.43 47.04
N ARG A 340 15.54 20.61 46.68
CA ARG A 340 15.78 21.83 47.45
C ARG A 340 15.28 21.72 48.89
N ALA A 341 14.10 21.13 49.11
CA ALA A 341 13.55 20.93 50.45
C ALA A 341 14.42 19.95 51.27
N ASN A 342 14.90 18.88 50.63
CA ASN A 342 15.80 17.92 51.26
C ASN A 342 17.16 18.55 51.60
N ASP A 343 17.75 19.32 50.68
CA ASP A 343 18.99 20.06 50.93
C ASP A 343 18.82 21.06 52.08
N GLN A 344 17.69 21.76 52.15
CA GLN A 344 17.36 22.66 53.25
C GLN A 344 17.23 21.91 54.58
N PHE A 345 16.58 20.75 54.60
CA PHE A 345 16.48 19.90 55.78
C PHE A 345 17.86 19.46 56.26
N LEU A 346 18.69 18.92 55.37
CA LEU A 346 20.06 18.50 55.69
C LEU A 346 20.91 19.67 56.19
N GLU A 347 20.78 20.86 55.59
CA GLU A 347 21.52 22.04 56.04
C GLU A 347 21.05 22.51 57.42
N SER A 348 19.74 22.48 57.68
CA SER A 348 19.19 22.80 59.01
C SER A 348 19.69 21.82 60.07
N GLN A 349 19.78 20.52 59.75
CA GLN A 349 20.31 19.51 60.65
C GLN A 349 21.81 19.72 60.91
N ARG A 350 22.59 20.05 59.87
CA ARG A 350 24.02 20.40 60.01
C ARG A 350 24.21 21.65 60.88
N LEU A 351 23.37 22.67 60.72
CA LEU A 351 23.41 23.87 61.55
C LEU A 351 23.10 23.54 63.01
N LEU A 352 22.06 22.73 63.27
CA LEU A 352 21.71 22.27 64.60
C LEU A 352 22.86 21.50 65.27
N MET A 353 23.54 20.62 64.53
CA MET A 353 24.72 19.92 65.04
C MET A 353 25.87 20.88 65.40
N ARG A 354 26.12 21.92 64.59
CA ARG A 354 27.13 22.94 64.90
C ARG A 354 26.74 23.77 66.13
N ASP A 355 25.46 24.09 66.29
CA ASP A 355 24.98 24.82 67.46
C ASP A 355 25.03 23.96 68.73
N MET A 356 24.72 22.66 68.63
CA MET A 356 24.91 21.70 69.72
C MET A 356 26.38 21.63 70.14
N GLN A 357 27.31 21.50 69.20
CA GLN A 357 28.76 21.53 69.48
C GLN A 357 29.21 22.87 70.07
N ARG A 358 28.65 23.99 69.63
CA ARG A 358 28.95 25.31 70.19
C ARG A 358 28.50 25.41 71.65
N ILE A 359 27.32 24.88 71.97
CA ILE A 359 26.80 24.80 73.35
C ILE A 359 27.70 23.88 74.19
N GLU A 360 28.06 22.70 73.67
CA GLU A 360 29.00 21.78 74.33
C GLU A 360 30.32 22.48 74.68
N ASN A 361 30.88 23.30 73.79
CA ASN A 361 32.14 24.02 74.04
C ASN A 361 32.04 25.14 75.11
N VAL A 362 30.85 25.60 75.47
CA VAL A 362 30.63 26.66 76.49
C VAL A 362 30.29 26.07 77.87
N LEU A 363 29.95 24.78 77.92
CA LEU A 363 29.69 24.07 79.18
C LEU A 363 31.00 23.81 79.95
N SER A 364 30.94 23.95 81.27
CA SER A 364 32.09 23.60 82.13
C SER A 364 32.35 22.08 82.13
N SER A 365 33.58 21.66 82.47
CA SER A 365 33.96 20.24 82.47
C SER A 365 33.06 19.36 83.35
N GLU A 366 32.51 19.91 84.44
CA GLU A 366 31.53 19.23 85.29
C GLU A 366 30.14 19.12 84.65
N GLN A 367 29.72 20.14 83.90
CA GLN A 367 28.46 20.11 83.15
C GLN A 367 28.54 19.18 81.93
N LEU A 368 29.70 19.05 81.27
CA LEU A 368 29.92 18.02 80.24
C LEU A 368 29.76 16.62 80.82
N ARG A 369 30.36 16.34 81.99
CA ARG A 369 30.27 15.03 82.64
C ARG A 369 28.82 14.65 82.96
N GLN A 370 28.02 15.62 83.41
CA GLN A 370 26.59 15.42 83.69
C GLN A 370 25.77 15.23 82.40
N VAL A 371 26.06 15.96 81.33
CA VAL A 371 25.41 15.77 80.02
C VAL A 371 25.78 14.43 79.39
N GLU A 372 27.02 13.98 79.54
CA GLU A 372 27.47 12.65 79.07
C GLU A 372 26.84 11.52 79.90
N GLU A 373 26.71 11.69 81.23
CA GLU A 373 25.98 10.77 82.11
C GLU A 373 24.48 10.72 81.77
N ILE A 374 23.88 11.85 81.38
CA ILE A 374 22.49 11.92 80.91
C ILE A 374 22.35 11.25 79.54
N LYS A 375 23.18 11.60 78.55
CA LYS A 375 23.21 10.94 77.23
C LYS A 375 23.38 9.43 77.35
N LYS A 376 24.25 8.98 78.27
CA LYS A 376 24.46 7.55 78.52
C LYS A 376 23.23 6.90 79.16
N ARG A 377 22.56 7.59 80.08
CA ARG A 377 21.30 7.11 80.68
C ARG A 377 20.18 7.05 79.65
N ASP A 378 20.04 8.07 78.81
CA ASP A 378 19.05 8.13 77.74
C ASP A 378 19.33 7.05 76.68
N GLN A 379 20.61 6.79 76.35
CA GLN A 379 21.00 5.69 75.47
C GLN A 379 20.71 4.32 76.09
N GLU A 380 20.98 4.15 77.39
CA GLU A 380 20.65 2.94 78.15
C GLU A 380 19.12 2.76 78.27
N GLU A 381 18.35 3.85 78.34
CA GLU A 381 16.88 3.86 78.30
C GLU A 381 16.36 3.49 76.91
N ASP A 382 16.87 4.08 75.83
CA ASP A 382 16.53 3.75 74.44
C ASP A 382 16.88 2.30 74.09
N ASP A 383 18.04 1.81 74.54
CA ASP A 383 18.47 0.42 74.34
C ASP A 383 17.58 -0.53 75.16
N ASN A 384 17.20 -0.15 76.38
CA ASN A 384 16.21 -0.89 77.16
C ASN A 384 14.82 -0.87 76.50
N GLU A 385 14.38 0.25 75.93
CA GLU A 385 13.11 0.35 75.20
C GLU A 385 13.14 -0.49 73.92
N ARG A 386 14.26 -0.51 73.19
CA ARG A 386 14.45 -1.43 72.04
C ARG A 386 14.47 -2.88 72.47
N ILE A 387 15.09 -3.20 73.61
CA ILE A 387 15.08 -4.55 74.18
C ILE A 387 13.67 -4.92 74.66
N ILE A 388 12.90 -3.99 75.20
CA ILE A 388 11.50 -4.19 75.60
C ILE A 388 10.62 -4.38 74.36
N GLN A 389 10.74 -3.55 73.33
CA GLN A 389 10.04 -3.71 72.05
C GLN A 389 10.43 -5.04 71.36
N ALA A 390 11.71 -5.41 71.37
CA ALA A 390 12.18 -6.69 70.84
C ALA A 390 11.72 -7.89 71.69
N LYS A 391 11.48 -7.71 72.99
CA LYS A 391 10.90 -8.74 73.87
C LYS A 391 9.38 -8.84 73.69
N GLU A 392 8.68 -7.73 73.50
CA GLU A 392 7.25 -7.69 73.18
C GLU A 392 6.98 -8.32 71.80
N GLN A 393 7.86 -8.10 70.81
CA GLN A 393 7.83 -8.80 69.52
C GLN A 393 8.14 -10.30 69.63
N ASN A 394 8.95 -10.73 70.60
CA ASN A 394 9.25 -12.16 70.84
C ASN A 394 8.19 -12.89 71.69
N GLU A 395 7.38 -12.19 72.49
CA GLU A 395 6.28 -12.80 73.25
C GLU A 395 4.97 -12.94 72.43
N GLU A 396 4.83 -12.20 71.32
CA GLU A 396 3.70 -12.36 70.39
C GLU A 396 3.91 -13.47 69.33
N ASP A 397 5.13 -13.93 69.08
CA ASP A 397 5.44 -14.93 68.04
C ASP A 397 5.38 -16.38 68.53
N GLY A 398 4.30 -16.67 69.25
CA GLY A 398 3.92 -18.01 69.68
C GLY A 398 2.86 -18.65 68.81
N THR A 399 2.63 -18.26 67.55
CA THR A 399 1.87 -19.09 66.58
C THR A 399 2.13 -18.71 65.11
N GLU A 400 3.00 -19.50 64.49
CA GLU A 400 3.06 -19.90 63.08
C GLU A 400 3.39 -18.87 61.97
N THR A 401 4.44 -19.26 61.21
CA THR A 401 4.79 -19.01 59.79
C THR A 401 5.68 -17.81 59.40
N GLU A 402 6.99 -18.12 59.30
CA GLU A 402 7.97 -17.80 58.23
C GLU A 402 7.85 -16.48 57.43
N PRO A 403 8.93 -15.66 57.35
CA PRO A 403 9.05 -14.64 56.32
C PRO A 403 9.99 -15.04 55.19
N LEU A 404 9.44 -14.95 53.97
CA LEU A 404 10.14 -14.70 52.73
C LEU A 404 10.64 -13.24 52.68
N GLU A 405 11.91 -13.11 52.30
CA GLU A 405 12.55 -12.15 51.39
C GLU A 405 12.45 -10.62 51.53
N ASP A 406 13.64 -10.02 51.36
CA ASP A 406 13.97 -8.71 50.78
C ASP A 406 13.39 -7.41 51.38
N SER A 407 14.30 -6.51 51.78
CA SER A 407 14.64 -5.37 50.91
C SER A 407 15.77 -4.50 51.47
N PHE A 408 16.60 -4.01 50.54
CA PHE A 408 17.05 -2.61 50.51
C PHE A 408 18.19 -2.19 51.45
N LEU A 409 19.44 -2.25 50.94
CA LEU A 409 20.44 -1.24 51.25
C LEU A 409 21.09 -0.70 49.97
N GLY A 410 20.69 0.53 49.64
CA GLY A 410 21.39 1.40 48.73
C GLY A 410 22.63 2.03 49.36
N LEU A 411 23.72 1.97 48.59
CA LEU A 411 24.73 3.00 48.34
C LEU A 411 25.66 3.47 49.46
N SER A 412 26.96 3.38 49.17
CA SER A 412 27.94 4.41 49.55
C SER A 412 28.98 4.58 48.44
N ILE A 413 28.86 5.71 47.74
CA ILE A 413 29.88 6.32 46.90
C ILE A 413 30.73 7.19 47.83
N GLU A 414 32.04 6.96 47.90
CA GLU A 414 33.01 7.90 48.46
C GLU A 414 33.91 8.42 47.33
N GLU A 415 33.84 9.72 47.06
CA GLU A 415 34.88 10.49 46.38
C GLU A 415 35.69 11.27 47.42
N HIS A 416 37.02 11.14 47.36
CA HIS A 416 37.95 12.07 47.98
C HIS A 416 39.03 12.47 46.97
N HIS A 417 39.13 13.77 46.68
CA HIS A 417 40.23 14.41 45.97
C HIS A 417 41.49 14.46 46.85
N SER A 418 42.69 14.22 46.30
CA SER A 418 43.90 15.04 46.57
C SER A 418 45.06 14.75 45.60
N ALA A 419 45.96 15.72 45.51
CA ALA A 419 46.87 16.06 44.42
C ALA A 419 48.29 15.43 44.49
N HIS A 420 49.14 15.90 43.57
CA HIS A 420 50.59 15.66 43.35
C HIS A 420 50.89 14.52 42.35
N GLY A 421 51.67 14.64 41.28
CA GLY A 421 52.67 15.63 40.86
C GLY A 421 53.95 14.88 40.42
N SER A 422 54.48 15.19 39.24
CA SER A 422 55.88 15.01 38.79
C SER A 422 56.34 13.70 38.08
N MET A 423 56.64 13.87 36.78
CA MET A 423 57.82 13.50 35.96
C MET A 423 58.47 12.09 35.92
N TYR A 424 58.98 11.79 34.71
CA TYR A 424 59.79 10.67 34.16
C TYR A 424 58.98 9.49 33.58
N SER A 425 59.32 8.82 32.47
CA SER A 425 60.32 8.96 31.39
C SER A 425 60.30 7.69 30.53
N LEU A 426 60.45 7.82 29.19
CA LEU A 426 60.87 6.80 28.18
C LEU A 426 59.89 5.64 27.87
N ASP A 427 59.72 5.12 26.64
CA ASP A 427 60.13 5.47 25.26
C ASP A 427 59.49 4.44 24.27
N THR A 428 59.44 4.78 22.97
CA THR A 428 59.47 3.85 21.79
C THR A 428 58.21 2.98 21.48
N ASP A 429 57.58 2.90 20.29
CA ASP A 429 57.76 3.44 18.93
C ASP A 429 56.46 3.35 18.08
N LEU A 430 56.29 4.34 17.18
CA LEU A 430 55.82 4.35 15.77
C LEU A 430 54.88 3.22 15.21
N VAL A 431 53.84 3.45 14.39
CA VAL A 431 53.68 4.23 13.13
C VAL A 431 52.14 4.45 12.92
N ALA A 432 51.60 5.68 12.89
CA ALA A 432 51.28 6.59 11.75
C ALA A 432 50.42 6.00 10.61
N GLY A 433 49.37 6.64 10.06
CA GLY A 433 48.76 7.97 10.20
C GLY A 433 47.26 7.90 9.83
N GLY A 434 46.36 8.85 10.14
CA GLY A 434 46.48 10.31 10.16
C GLY A 434 46.27 10.84 8.72
N HIS A 435 45.42 11.83 8.39
CA HIS A 435 44.71 12.85 9.17
C HIS A 435 43.80 13.59 8.16
N LEU A 436 42.47 13.67 8.40
CA LEU A 436 41.68 14.87 8.74
C LEU A 436 41.39 15.93 7.68
N ASP A 437 40.09 16.18 7.60
CA ASP A 437 39.38 17.41 7.22
C ASP A 437 39.52 18.50 8.31
N PRO A 438 39.45 19.80 7.96
CA PRO A 438 38.80 20.73 8.88
C PRO A 438 37.98 21.86 8.20
N TYR A 439 36.73 21.96 8.68
CA TYR A 439 36.03 23.16 9.19
C TYR A 439 35.43 24.24 8.26
N LYS A 440 34.13 24.44 8.55
CA LYS A 440 33.22 25.60 8.37
C LYS A 440 33.87 26.97 8.62
N ASP A 441 33.43 28.03 7.92
CA ASP A 441 32.28 28.88 8.34
C ASP A 441 31.98 30.09 7.40
N CYS A 442 30.71 30.56 7.46
CA CYS A 442 30.19 31.91 7.18
C CYS A 442 29.98 32.47 5.73
N LEU A 443 28.70 32.41 5.30
CA LEU A 443 27.76 33.53 5.03
C LEU A 443 28.10 34.75 4.13
N ARG A 444 27.14 35.00 3.20
CA ARG A 444 26.74 36.24 2.46
C ARG A 444 27.63 36.73 1.30
N ARG A 445 27.06 36.82 0.09
CA ARG A 445 26.22 37.94 -0.43
C ARG A 445 26.08 37.83 -1.96
N VAL A 446 24.85 37.99 -2.43
CA VAL A 446 24.42 38.21 -3.82
C VAL A 446 24.99 39.53 -4.37
N GLN A 447 25.57 39.53 -5.58
CA GLN A 447 25.14 40.39 -6.71
C GLN A 447 26.04 40.24 -7.95
N SER A 448 25.35 40.35 -9.08
CA SER A 448 25.73 40.32 -10.49
C SER A 448 27.01 41.07 -10.87
N THR A 449 27.70 40.56 -11.91
CA THR A 449 28.37 41.39 -12.92
C THR A 449 28.33 40.68 -14.28
N ASP A 450 27.70 41.33 -15.26
CA ASP A 450 27.97 41.17 -16.69
C ASP A 450 29.32 41.81 -17.00
N SER A 451 30.09 41.26 -17.95
CA SER A 451 30.78 42.02 -19.02
C SER A 451 31.81 41.22 -19.83
N LEU A 452 31.54 41.17 -21.15
CA LEU A 452 32.47 41.19 -22.30
C LEU A 452 33.32 39.92 -22.57
N GLY A 453 33.42 39.36 -23.77
CA GLY A 453 33.17 39.85 -25.13
C GLY A 453 34.47 39.80 -25.96
N SER A 454 34.48 39.02 -27.05
CA SER A 454 35.43 39.15 -28.19
C SER A 454 34.91 38.43 -29.45
N SER A 455 34.08 39.16 -30.23
CA SER A 455 34.25 39.66 -31.62
C SER A 455 35.07 38.88 -32.70
N PRO A 456 35.05 39.29 -34.01
CA PRO A 456 33.93 39.45 -34.95
C PRO A 456 34.27 39.12 -36.45
N GLY A 457 33.27 39.24 -37.35
CA GLY A 457 33.41 39.57 -38.80
C GLY A 457 32.47 38.75 -39.71
N LEU A 458 31.70 39.26 -40.69
CA LEU A 458 31.64 40.58 -41.34
C LEU A 458 30.35 40.69 -42.22
N GLN A 459 29.81 41.92 -42.34
CA GLN A 459 28.94 42.51 -43.39
C GLN A 459 27.50 41.96 -43.58
N GLY A 460 26.42 42.77 -43.57
CA GLY A 460 26.25 44.23 -43.63
C GLY A 460 25.24 44.58 -44.74
N LEU A 461 24.02 45.00 -44.40
CA LEU A 461 23.35 46.31 -44.69
C LEU A 461 21.86 45.98 -44.87
N GLY A 462 20.84 46.71 -44.42
CA GLY A 462 20.68 47.97 -43.72
C GLY A 462 19.16 48.24 -43.69
N GLY A 463 18.60 48.54 -42.52
CA GLY A 463 17.16 48.75 -42.35
C GLY A 463 16.66 50.13 -42.78
N HIS A 464 15.34 50.34 -42.74
CA HIS A 464 14.64 51.32 -41.87
C HIS A 464 13.14 51.46 -42.25
N ASN A 465 12.28 51.06 -41.30
CA ASN A 465 11.19 51.84 -40.67
C ASN A 465 9.92 52.39 -41.40
N HIS A 466 8.77 52.00 -40.80
CA HIS A 466 7.57 52.76 -40.39
C HIS A 466 6.28 52.85 -41.25
N LYS A 467 5.16 52.52 -40.55
CA LYS A 467 3.81 53.13 -40.49
C LYS A 467 2.76 52.93 -41.61
N ALA A 468 1.72 52.17 -41.24
CA ALA A 468 0.30 52.56 -41.03
C ALA A 468 -0.60 53.14 -42.15
N LYS A 469 -1.78 52.49 -42.28
CA LYS A 469 -3.17 52.97 -42.51
C LYS A 469 -3.61 53.55 -43.87
N SER A 470 -4.51 52.79 -44.51
CA SER A 470 -5.87 53.13 -45.00
C SER A 470 -6.13 54.17 -46.11
N ALA A 471 -6.88 53.67 -47.11
CA ALA A 471 -8.07 54.25 -47.78
C ALA A 471 -7.95 55.15 -49.04
N SER A 472 -9.02 55.07 -49.85
CA SER A 472 -9.48 55.87 -51.02
C SER A 472 -8.74 55.66 -52.36
N HIS A 473 -9.36 55.33 -53.52
CA HIS A 473 -10.58 55.82 -54.23
C HIS A 473 -10.23 56.94 -55.27
N LEU A 474 -10.58 56.67 -56.55
CA LEU A 474 -10.65 57.52 -57.76
C LEU A 474 -9.33 57.94 -58.45
N ASP A 475 -9.24 58.16 -59.77
CA ASP A 475 -10.02 57.87 -60.99
C ASP A 475 -9.24 58.46 -62.21
N GLU A 476 -9.54 57.99 -63.44
CA GLU A 476 -9.62 58.72 -64.73
C GLU A 476 -8.41 59.54 -65.29
N SER A 477 -8.01 59.57 -66.58
CA SER A 477 -8.57 59.20 -67.91
C SER A 477 -7.44 59.23 -68.97
N ASP A 478 -7.54 58.56 -70.13
CA ASP A 478 -8.19 59.11 -71.34
C ASP A 478 -7.86 58.39 -72.69
N PHE A 479 -8.85 58.44 -73.58
CA PHE A 479 -8.95 58.07 -75.02
C PHE A 479 -9.40 56.64 -75.41
N GLY A 480 -10.72 56.51 -75.63
CA GLY A 480 -11.41 55.42 -76.33
C GLY A 480 -11.40 55.58 -77.88
N PRO A 481 -12.42 55.12 -78.66
CA PRO A 481 -13.79 54.78 -78.21
C PRO A 481 -14.58 53.63 -78.94
N LEU A 482 -15.78 53.35 -78.37
CA LEU A 482 -17.07 52.96 -79.02
C LEU A 482 -17.23 51.52 -79.60
N VAL A 483 -18.27 50.67 -79.39
CA VAL A 483 -19.64 50.59 -78.76
C VAL A 483 -19.90 49.06 -78.59
N GLY A 484 -20.37 48.48 -77.46
CA GLY A 484 -21.74 48.45 -76.90
C GLY A 484 -22.56 47.26 -77.44
N ALA A 485 -22.82 46.20 -76.65
CA ALA A 485 -24.05 45.93 -75.85
C ALA A 485 -24.87 44.78 -76.51
N ASP A 486 -25.61 43.87 -75.87
CA ASP A 486 -25.91 43.59 -74.46
C ASP A 486 -26.53 42.17 -74.30
N CYS A 487 -26.74 41.81 -73.03
CA CYS A 487 -27.12 40.54 -72.41
C CYS A 487 -28.53 39.98 -72.69
N GLY A 488 -28.76 38.68 -72.36
CA GLY A 488 -30.06 38.25 -71.79
C GLY A 488 -30.67 36.88 -72.20
N ALA A 489 -30.45 35.87 -71.35
CA ALA A 489 -31.39 34.86 -70.81
C ALA A 489 -32.43 34.05 -71.66
N SER A 490 -32.43 32.74 -71.33
CA SER A 490 -33.54 31.79 -71.08
C SER A 490 -34.27 31.02 -72.21
N GLU A 491 -34.24 29.68 -72.02
CA GLU A 491 -35.21 28.61 -72.31
C GLU A 491 -36.12 28.63 -73.55
N GLY A 492 -36.17 27.48 -74.25
CA GLY A 492 -37.43 26.95 -74.79
C GLY A 492 -37.49 26.62 -76.29
N LEU A 493 -37.29 25.33 -76.59
CA LEU A 493 -38.08 24.49 -77.51
C LEU A 493 -38.17 24.80 -79.03
N ALA A 494 -37.73 23.78 -79.80
CA ALA A 494 -38.22 23.32 -81.11
C ALA A 494 -38.06 24.16 -82.39
N GLY A 495 -37.36 23.55 -83.35
CA GLY A 495 -37.97 23.21 -84.64
C GLY A 495 -37.69 24.12 -85.84
N PHE A 496 -37.06 23.51 -86.85
CA PHE A 496 -37.08 23.85 -88.28
C PHE A 496 -36.49 25.18 -88.75
N GLY A 497 -35.55 25.10 -89.69
CA GLY A 497 -35.17 26.26 -90.50
C GLY A 497 -33.81 26.13 -91.17
N ASP A 498 -33.84 25.62 -92.39
CA ASP A 498 -32.72 25.51 -93.33
C ASP A 498 -32.08 26.86 -93.73
N THR A 499 -30.79 26.75 -94.11
CA THR A 499 -30.04 27.56 -95.09
C THR A 499 -29.42 28.91 -94.67
N LEU A 500 -28.08 28.97 -94.68
CA LEU A 500 -27.24 29.66 -95.69
C LEU A 500 -25.87 30.07 -95.07
N SER A 501 -24.79 29.44 -95.57
CA SER A 501 -23.44 30.01 -95.55
C SER A 501 -23.08 30.34 -97.00
N VAL A 502 -22.81 31.62 -97.27
CA VAL A 502 -22.32 32.17 -98.55
C VAL A 502 -20.91 32.66 -98.25
N SER A 503 -19.85 32.19 -98.88
CA SER A 503 -19.31 32.57 -100.19
C SER A 503 -17.97 31.81 -100.31
N SER A 504 -17.36 31.45 -101.45
CA SER A 504 -17.41 32.01 -102.79
C SER A 504 -16.58 31.12 -103.76
N ILE A 505 -16.96 31.12 -105.04
CA ILE A 505 -16.15 30.85 -106.26
C ILE A 505 -15.73 29.38 -106.52
N GLN A 506 -15.75 28.77 -107.71
CA GLN A 506 -16.32 28.95 -109.05
C GLN A 506 -15.78 27.74 -109.87
N LEU A 507 -16.52 27.31 -110.90
CA LEU A 507 -16.18 26.35 -111.97
C LEU A 507 -16.71 24.91 -111.82
N THR A 508 -17.96 24.74 -112.26
CA THR A 508 -18.53 23.47 -112.71
C THR A 508 -18.24 23.23 -114.19
N ALA A 509 -17.89 21.98 -114.51
CA ALA A 509 -17.71 21.44 -115.85
C ALA A 509 -19.01 21.57 -116.67
N GLY A 510 -18.95 22.38 -117.72
CA GLY A 510 -20.03 22.56 -118.69
C GLY A 510 -20.00 21.48 -119.77
N HIS A 511 -21.07 20.69 -119.81
CA HIS A 511 -21.55 19.99 -120.99
C HIS A 511 -21.60 20.93 -122.21
N PHE A 512 -20.81 20.68 -123.24
CA PHE A 512 -21.00 21.28 -124.57
C PHE A 512 -22.01 20.43 -125.35
N LEU A 513 -23.27 20.88 -125.40
CA LEU A 513 -24.26 20.40 -126.36
C LEU A 513 -24.43 21.49 -127.42
N LEU A 514 -24.15 21.16 -128.68
CA LEU A 514 -24.47 21.99 -129.84
C LEU A 514 -25.97 22.35 -129.82
N THR A 515 -26.30 23.61 -130.08
CA THR A 515 -27.71 24.03 -130.19
C THR A 515 -28.35 23.40 -131.44
N LYS A 516 -29.66 23.12 -131.41
CA LYS A 516 -30.42 22.57 -132.56
C LYS A 516 -30.28 23.39 -133.85
N ASP A 517 -29.93 24.67 -133.73
CA ASP A 517 -29.68 25.55 -134.87
C ASP A 517 -28.23 25.44 -135.41
N GLN A 518 -27.28 24.94 -134.62
CA GLN A 518 -25.89 24.66 -135.03
C GLN A 518 -25.73 23.26 -135.67
N GLU A 519 -26.51 22.25 -135.26
CA GLU A 519 -26.56 20.95 -135.96
C GLU A 519 -27.26 21.03 -137.33
N LYS A 520 -28.18 21.99 -137.52
CA LYS A 520 -28.86 22.24 -138.80
C LYS A 520 -27.95 22.93 -139.83
N ALA A 521 -26.98 23.72 -139.38
CA ALA A 521 -26.03 24.43 -140.25
C ALA A 521 -24.92 23.52 -140.83
N ILE A 522 -24.58 22.42 -140.15
CA ILE A 522 -23.49 21.50 -140.56
C ILE A 522 -23.98 20.40 -141.53
N LYS A 523 -25.30 20.20 -141.66
CA LYS A 523 -25.94 19.25 -142.61
C LYS A 523 -26.64 19.92 -143.80
N ALA A 524 -26.61 21.26 -143.90
CA ALA A 524 -27.23 21.97 -145.00
C ALA A 524 -26.34 21.93 -146.26
N MET A 525 -26.85 21.32 -147.33
CA MET A 525 -26.27 21.39 -148.68
C MET A 525 -26.20 22.86 -149.14
N THR A 526 -25.08 23.27 -149.73
CA THR A 526 -24.91 24.61 -150.30
C THR A 526 -25.74 24.75 -151.61
N PRO A 527 -26.36 25.92 -151.90
CA PRO A 527 -27.18 26.13 -153.10
C PRO A 527 -26.48 25.84 -154.45
N GLU A 528 -25.14 25.91 -154.52
CA GLU A 528 -24.39 25.56 -155.73
C GLU A 528 -24.27 24.03 -155.99
N GLN A 529 -24.52 23.19 -154.96
CA GLN A 529 -24.49 21.72 -155.08
C GLN A 529 -25.86 21.11 -155.47
N GLU A 530 -26.95 21.88 -155.33
CA GLU A 530 -28.31 21.46 -155.74
C GLU A 530 -28.55 21.72 -157.25
N GLU A 531 -27.94 22.78 -157.80
CA GLU A 531 -27.99 23.08 -159.24
C GLU A 531 -27.03 22.21 -160.08
N THR A 532 -25.94 21.71 -159.49
CA THR A 532 -25.00 20.77 -160.15
C THR A 532 -25.45 19.30 -160.06
N ALA A 533 -26.32 18.94 -159.10
CA ALA A 533 -26.96 17.62 -159.05
C ALA A 533 -28.14 17.47 -160.03
N SER A 534 -28.78 18.57 -160.44
CA SER A 534 -29.89 18.59 -161.40
C SER A 534 -29.42 18.62 -162.88
N LEU A 535 -28.22 19.14 -163.16
CA LEU A 535 -27.63 19.17 -164.51
C LEU A 535 -26.80 17.93 -164.86
N MET A 536 -26.47 17.06 -163.89
CA MET A 536 -25.75 15.80 -164.08
C MET A 536 -26.66 14.58 -164.31
N SER A 537 -27.99 14.76 -164.23
CA SER A 537 -28.99 13.72 -164.54
C SER A 537 -29.46 13.73 -166.00
N SER A 538 -28.92 14.60 -166.86
CA SER A 538 -29.34 14.70 -168.28
C SER A 538 -28.29 14.33 -169.32
N ILE A 539 -27.03 14.06 -168.94
CA ILE A 539 -25.98 13.83 -169.94
C ILE A 539 -24.98 12.78 -169.43
N SER A 540 -24.93 11.62 -170.10
CA SER A 540 -23.84 10.61 -170.12
C SER A 540 -24.06 9.28 -169.39
N HIS A 541 -25.12 8.54 -169.76
CA HIS A 541 -25.03 7.08 -169.83
C HIS A 541 -25.57 6.58 -171.18
N ALA A 542 -24.70 6.57 -172.18
CA ALA A 542 -24.72 5.60 -173.29
C ALA A 542 -23.39 5.67 -174.08
N PRO A 543 -22.47 4.70 -173.92
CA PRO A 543 -21.93 3.93 -175.03
C PRO A 543 -22.95 2.82 -175.36
N ASP A 544 -23.10 2.23 -176.54
CA ASP A 544 -22.18 1.99 -177.63
C ASP A 544 -23.03 1.52 -178.84
N THR A 545 -22.52 1.78 -180.05
CA THR A 545 -22.75 0.98 -181.28
C THR A 545 -24.17 0.53 -181.68
N ALA A 546 -24.71 1.12 -182.75
CA ALA A 546 -25.23 0.37 -183.90
C ALA A 546 -25.49 1.31 -185.09
N PHE A 547 -24.98 0.88 -186.25
CA PHE A 547 -25.34 1.29 -187.61
C PHE A 547 -26.65 2.09 -187.75
N LEU A 548 -26.59 3.26 -188.38
CA LEU A 548 -27.48 3.69 -189.48
C LEU A 548 -26.92 4.98 -190.11
N SER A 549 -26.75 4.98 -191.43
CA SER A 549 -26.29 6.13 -192.22
C SER A 549 -27.33 7.26 -192.27
N PRO A 550 -26.94 8.53 -192.12
CA PRO A 550 -27.80 9.65 -192.51
C PRO A 550 -27.84 9.81 -194.03
N SER A 551 -29.06 9.88 -194.54
CA SER A 551 -29.48 10.08 -195.92
C SER A 551 -28.83 11.30 -196.58
N GLY A 552 -28.16 11.12 -197.72
CA GLY A 552 -27.62 12.24 -198.51
C GLY A 552 -26.65 11.89 -199.65
N TYR A 553 -26.18 10.65 -199.76
CA TYR A 553 -25.22 10.27 -200.80
C TYR A 553 -25.91 9.90 -202.12
N ARG A 554 -25.70 10.74 -203.15
CA ARG A 554 -25.79 10.35 -204.57
C ARG A 554 -24.37 10.31 -205.13
N LEU A 555 -24.07 9.25 -205.89
CA LEU A 555 -22.77 9.02 -206.52
C LEU A 555 -22.36 10.16 -207.44
N VAL A 556 -21.14 10.63 -207.21
CA VAL A 556 -20.38 11.58 -208.03
C VAL A 556 -19.61 10.76 -209.08
N SER A 557 -19.68 11.16 -210.35
CA SER A 557 -18.97 10.48 -211.44
C SER A 557 -17.44 10.60 -211.27
N ASP A 558 -16.67 9.66 -211.81
CA ASP A 558 -15.19 9.70 -211.75
C ASP A 558 -14.59 11.02 -212.27
N GLN A 559 -15.34 11.75 -213.10
CA GLN A 559 -14.92 13.04 -213.63
C GLN A 559 -15.10 14.19 -212.62
N GLU A 560 -16.17 14.16 -211.82
CA GLU A 560 -16.44 15.13 -210.76
C GLU A 560 -15.54 14.90 -209.54
N TRP A 561 -15.17 13.65 -209.23
CA TRP A 561 -14.20 13.33 -208.16
C TRP A 561 -12.79 13.85 -208.45
N ASN A 562 -12.36 13.78 -209.72
CA ASN A 562 -11.06 14.33 -210.12
C ASN A 562 -11.01 15.87 -210.04
N LEU A 563 -12.09 16.56 -210.39
CA LEU A 563 -12.20 18.02 -210.21
C LEU A 563 -12.17 18.40 -208.72
N LEU A 564 -12.86 17.66 -207.84
CA LEU A 564 -12.82 17.90 -206.39
C LEU A 564 -11.41 17.65 -205.81
N GLN A 565 -10.70 16.61 -206.27
CA GLN A 565 -9.31 16.38 -205.85
C GLN A 565 -8.37 17.51 -206.30
N GLN A 566 -8.55 18.04 -207.50
CA GLN A 566 -7.77 19.18 -207.99
C GLN A 566 -8.01 20.42 -207.11
N GLU A 567 -9.27 20.65 -206.72
CA GLU A 567 -9.65 21.79 -205.89
C GLU A 567 -9.18 21.66 -204.43
N VAL A 568 -9.23 20.46 -203.84
CA VAL A 568 -8.65 20.19 -202.51
C VAL A 568 -7.12 20.32 -202.54
N LYS A 569 -6.45 19.89 -203.62
CA LYS A 569 -5.00 20.14 -203.81
C LYS A 569 -4.68 21.62 -203.99
N ASN A 570 -5.56 22.40 -204.62
CA ASN A 570 -5.42 23.85 -204.76
C ASN A 570 -5.71 24.61 -203.45
N ALA A 571 -6.66 24.13 -202.63
CA ALA A 571 -6.95 24.67 -201.29
C ALA A 571 -5.85 24.32 -200.27
N GLY A 572 -5.29 23.11 -200.33
CA GLY A 572 -4.21 22.67 -199.46
C GLY A 572 -2.91 23.48 -199.61
N ARG A 573 -2.66 24.10 -200.77
CA ARG A 573 -1.49 24.97 -200.97
C ARG A 573 -1.66 26.40 -200.42
N LYS A 574 -2.86 26.81 -199.99
CA LYS A 574 -3.12 28.17 -199.45
C LYS A 574 -3.26 28.26 -197.92
N LEU A 575 -3.23 27.14 -197.19
CA LEU A 575 -3.39 27.09 -195.71
C LEU A 575 -2.16 26.50 -194.98
N GLY A 576 -0.95 26.94 -195.39
CA GLY A 576 0.32 26.35 -194.94
C GLY A 576 1.24 27.24 -194.08
N ARG A 577 0.76 28.27 -193.40
CA ARG A 577 1.58 29.04 -192.43
C ARG A 577 0.83 29.29 -191.12
N ARG A 578 1.48 28.98 -189.99
CA ARG A 578 0.97 29.16 -188.62
C ARG A 578 0.88 30.66 -188.27
N CYS A 579 -0.13 31.06 -187.51
CA CYS A 579 -0.42 32.45 -187.14
C CYS A 579 0.40 32.87 -185.90
N ASP A 580 1.22 33.92 -186.02
CA ASP A 580 2.12 34.40 -184.94
C ASP A 580 1.36 34.86 -183.68
N MET A 581 0.13 35.35 -183.82
CA MET A 581 -0.71 35.77 -182.69
C MET A 581 -1.06 34.58 -181.77
N CYS A 582 -1.35 33.42 -182.34
CA CYS A 582 -1.68 32.22 -181.56
C CYS A 582 -0.47 31.71 -180.77
N SER A 583 0.74 31.82 -181.33
CA SER A 583 1.98 31.42 -180.63
C SER A 583 2.31 32.34 -179.45
N ASN A 584 1.95 33.63 -179.52
CA ASN A 584 2.19 34.57 -178.44
C ASN A 584 1.25 34.33 -177.25
N TYR A 585 -0.04 34.10 -177.50
CA TYR A 585 -0.99 33.71 -176.46
C TYR A 585 -0.67 32.35 -175.82
N GLU A 586 -0.18 31.38 -176.60
CA GLU A 586 0.28 30.09 -176.06
C GLU A 586 1.47 30.26 -175.10
N LYS A 587 2.44 31.11 -175.44
CA LYS A 587 3.55 31.45 -174.53
C LYS A 587 3.06 32.16 -173.27
N GLN A 588 2.14 33.12 -173.39
CA GLN A 588 1.54 33.77 -172.22
C GLN A 588 0.79 32.77 -171.33
N LEU A 589 0.04 31.84 -171.92
CA LEU A 589 -0.68 30.81 -171.17
C LEU A 589 0.28 29.85 -170.46
N GLN A 590 1.40 29.46 -171.10
CA GLN A 590 2.44 28.66 -170.46
C GLN A 590 3.11 29.39 -169.29
N VAL A 591 3.34 30.71 -169.39
CA VAL A 591 3.86 31.51 -168.28
C VAL A 591 2.86 31.56 -167.13
N ILE A 592 1.57 31.78 -167.41
CA ILE A 592 0.52 31.79 -166.39
C ILE A 592 0.36 30.41 -165.74
N GLN A 593 0.40 29.33 -166.53
CA GLN A 593 0.36 27.95 -166.02
C GLN A 593 1.60 27.62 -165.17
N GLY A 594 2.77 28.15 -165.54
CA GLY A 594 3.98 28.06 -164.72
C GLY A 594 3.83 28.79 -163.39
N GLN A 595 3.32 30.03 -163.41
CA GLN A 595 3.03 30.81 -162.20
C GLN A 595 1.96 30.16 -161.32
N GLU A 596 0.94 29.55 -161.92
CA GLU A 596 -0.10 28.80 -161.20
C GLU A 596 0.47 27.53 -160.54
N ALA A 597 1.35 26.80 -161.23
CA ALA A 597 2.06 25.66 -160.64
C ALA A 597 2.98 26.09 -159.48
N GLU A 598 3.74 27.18 -159.63
CA GLU A 598 4.61 27.71 -158.58
C GLU A 598 3.81 28.17 -157.35
N THR A 599 2.69 28.89 -157.56
CA THR A 599 1.81 29.31 -156.45
C THR A 599 1.14 28.11 -155.77
N ARG A 600 0.75 27.07 -156.53
CA ARG A 600 0.22 25.82 -155.97
C ARG A 600 1.26 25.08 -155.12
N ASP A 601 2.51 25.03 -155.56
CA ASP A 601 3.60 24.42 -154.78
C ASP A 601 3.93 25.27 -153.54
N GLN A 602 3.84 26.59 -153.63
CA GLN A 602 3.96 27.49 -152.48
C GLN A 602 2.82 27.25 -151.46
N VAL A 603 1.59 27.04 -151.92
CA VAL A 603 0.44 26.69 -151.05
C VAL A 603 0.65 25.33 -150.39
N LYS A 604 1.11 24.32 -151.11
CA LYS A 604 1.44 23.01 -150.51
C LYS A 604 2.52 23.13 -149.45
N LYS A 605 3.56 23.92 -149.72
CA LYS A 605 4.64 24.18 -148.74
C LYS A 605 4.09 24.85 -147.48
N LEU A 606 3.22 25.85 -147.65
CA LEU A 606 2.53 26.50 -146.53
C LEU A 606 1.61 25.54 -145.78
N GLN A 607 0.88 24.66 -146.46
CA GLN A 607 0.03 23.64 -145.83
C GLN A 607 0.84 22.64 -145.01
N VAL A 608 2.00 22.19 -145.51
CA VAL A 608 2.90 21.30 -144.75
C VAL A 608 3.47 22.02 -143.54
N MET A 609 3.93 23.27 -143.69
CA MET A 609 4.44 24.04 -142.54
C MET A 609 3.35 24.31 -141.50
N LEU A 610 2.12 24.62 -141.93
CA LEU A 610 0.98 24.82 -141.02
C LEU A 610 0.63 23.53 -140.28
N ARG A 611 0.66 22.38 -140.97
CA ARG A 611 0.44 21.08 -140.33
C ARG A 611 1.53 20.76 -139.33
N GLN A 612 2.80 20.97 -139.67
CA GLN A 612 3.93 20.79 -138.75
C GLN A 612 3.82 21.71 -137.52
N ALA A 613 3.41 22.97 -137.71
CA ALA A 613 3.19 23.92 -136.62
C ALA A 613 2.02 23.48 -135.72
N ASN A 614 0.92 22.97 -136.29
CA ASN A 614 -0.19 22.41 -135.52
C ASN A 614 0.21 21.16 -134.74
N ASP A 615 0.90 20.21 -135.37
CA ASP A 615 1.39 18.99 -134.71
C ASP A 615 2.39 19.32 -133.58
N GLN A 616 3.15 20.43 -133.72
CA GLN A 616 4.01 20.93 -132.65
C GLN A 616 3.21 21.60 -131.53
N LEU A 617 2.18 22.38 -131.86
CA LEU A 617 1.29 23.00 -130.88
C LEU A 617 0.55 21.95 -130.05
N GLU A 618 0.00 20.91 -130.69
CA GLU A 618 -0.68 19.81 -129.99
C GLU A 618 0.25 19.11 -129.00
N ARG A 619 1.48 18.78 -129.42
CA ARG A 619 2.49 18.21 -128.51
C ARG A 619 2.79 19.12 -127.32
N THR A 620 2.99 20.42 -127.56
CA THR A 620 3.24 21.37 -126.47
C THR A 620 2.04 21.53 -125.53
N LEU A 621 0.81 21.40 -126.04
CA LEU A 621 -0.41 21.42 -125.21
C LEU A 621 -0.51 20.15 -124.35
N SER A 622 -0.18 18.98 -124.91
CA SER A 622 -0.12 17.73 -124.15
C SER A 622 0.95 17.76 -123.06
N GLU A 623 2.18 18.18 -123.39
CA GLU A 623 3.27 18.33 -122.40
C GLU A 623 2.91 19.34 -121.31
N LYS A 624 2.27 20.45 -121.67
CA LYS A 624 1.77 21.44 -120.71
C LYS A 624 0.73 20.81 -119.77
N GLN A 625 -0.23 20.06 -120.30
CA GLN A 625 -1.26 19.40 -119.50
C GLN A 625 -0.63 18.40 -118.51
N GLU A 626 0.32 17.58 -118.96
CA GLU A 626 1.05 16.64 -118.10
C GLU A 626 1.80 17.34 -116.96
N LEU A 627 2.44 18.49 -117.25
CA LEU A 627 3.11 19.29 -116.22
C LEU A 627 2.12 19.92 -115.24
N GLU A 628 0.97 20.42 -115.71
CA GLU A 628 -0.09 20.96 -114.85
C GLU A 628 -0.64 19.87 -113.92
N ASP A 629 -0.87 18.66 -114.42
CA ASP A 629 -1.32 17.52 -113.62
C ASP A 629 -0.26 17.06 -112.62
N SER A 630 1.01 17.02 -113.02
CA SER A 630 2.13 16.69 -112.11
C SER A 630 2.29 17.71 -110.98
N VAL A 631 2.19 19.01 -111.28
CA VAL A 631 2.23 20.08 -110.26
C VAL A 631 1.02 19.99 -109.35
N LYS A 632 -0.17 19.70 -109.90
CA LYS A 632 -1.39 19.52 -109.10
C LYS A 632 -1.25 18.36 -108.13
N GLN A 633 -0.79 17.20 -108.60
CA GLN A 633 -0.54 16.04 -107.75
C GLN A 633 0.52 16.35 -106.67
N GLY A 634 1.62 17.01 -107.03
CA GLY A 634 2.64 17.43 -106.07
C GLY A 634 2.12 18.39 -105.00
N ASN A 635 1.22 19.32 -105.36
CA ASN A 635 0.56 20.23 -104.42
C ASN A 635 -0.40 19.48 -103.48
N GLU A 636 -1.16 18.52 -103.98
CA GLU A 636 -2.06 17.68 -103.16
C GLU A 636 -1.26 16.83 -102.16
N GLU A 637 -0.17 16.20 -102.59
CA GLU A 637 0.71 15.42 -101.71
C GLU A 637 1.41 16.27 -100.64
N THR A 638 1.90 17.46 -101.01
CA THR A 638 2.52 18.38 -100.03
C THR A 638 1.49 18.91 -99.04
N THR A 639 0.28 19.24 -99.49
CA THR A 639 -0.83 19.65 -98.62
C THR A 639 -1.19 18.53 -97.63
N ALA A 640 -1.27 17.29 -98.08
CA ALA A 640 -1.52 16.13 -97.22
C ALA A 640 -0.40 15.93 -96.17
N LYS A 641 0.87 16.07 -96.57
CA LYS A 641 2.02 16.00 -95.64
C LYS A 641 1.99 17.12 -94.61
N VAL A 642 1.67 18.36 -95.02
CA VAL A 642 1.53 19.50 -94.11
C VAL A 642 0.40 19.25 -93.11
N ALA A 643 -0.76 18.77 -93.56
CA ALA A 643 -1.89 18.44 -92.68
C ALA A 643 -1.51 17.38 -91.64
N ALA A 644 -0.81 16.31 -92.05
CA ALA A 644 -0.34 15.26 -91.14
C ALA A 644 0.68 15.78 -90.11
N LEU A 645 1.59 16.67 -90.52
CA LEU A 645 2.54 17.31 -89.59
C LEU A 645 1.83 18.24 -88.60
N MET A 646 0.85 19.02 -89.06
CA MET A 646 0.06 19.90 -88.19
C MET A 646 -0.72 19.10 -87.14
N LEU A 647 -1.32 17.97 -87.52
CA LEU A 647 -1.99 17.07 -86.56
C LEU A 647 -1.00 16.53 -85.51
N ARG A 648 0.19 16.09 -85.94
CA ARG A 648 1.22 15.59 -85.02
C ARG A 648 1.71 16.68 -84.05
N VAL A 649 1.88 17.92 -84.54
CA VAL A 649 2.23 19.06 -83.68
C VAL A 649 1.14 19.28 -82.65
N HIS A 650 -0.13 19.29 -83.07
CA HIS A 650 -1.26 19.45 -82.16
C HIS A 650 -1.32 18.34 -81.08
N GLU A 651 -1.14 17.08 -81.46
CA GLU A 651 -1.06 15.95 -80.51
C GLU A 651 0.10 16.11 -79.52
N SER A 652 1.26 16.59 -79.99
CA SER A 652 2.42 16.83 -79.12
C SER A 652 2.22 17.99 -78.15
N GLU A 653 1.52 19.05 -78.56
CA GLU A 653 1.15 20.17 -77.70
C GLU A 653 0.17 19.72 -76.61
N LEU A 654 -0.83 18.90 -76.97
CA LEU A 654 -1.76 18.34 -76.01
C LEU A 654 -1.04 17.49 -74.96
N LEU A 655 -0.13 16.61 -75.40
CA LEU A 655 0.67 15.79 -74.49
C LEU A 655 1.54 16.65 -73.56
N LEU A 656 2.16 17.71 -74.09
CA LEU A 656 3.01 18.59 -73.29
C LEU A 656 2.20 19.34 -72.22
N ASN A 657 0.98 19.78 -72.55
CA ASN A 657 0.06 20.37 -71.58
C ASN A 657 -0.31 19.37 -70.48
N THR A 658 -0.65 18.12 -70.84
CA THR A 658 -0.95 17.07 -69.85
C THR A 658 0.25 16.78 -68.94
N LEU A 659 1.47 16.72 -69.49
CA LEU A 659 2.69 16.52 -68.70
C LEU A 659 2.96 17.70 -67.75
N GLN A 660 2.70 18.93 -68.20
CA GLN A 660 2.86 20.13 -67.38
C GLN A 660 1.87 20.17 -66.21
N GLU A 661 0.63 19.76 -66.43
CA GLU A 661 -0.37 19.60 -65.37
C GLU A 661 0.04 18.53 -64.35
N ALA A 662 0.48 17.36 -64.83
CA ALA A 662 0.96 16.28 -63.98
C ALA A 662 2.17 16.70 -63.14
N PHE A 663 3.12 17.42 -63.73
CA PHE A 663 4.27 17.96 -63.00
C PHE A 663 3.84 18.99 -61.94
N SER A 664 2.90 19.87 -62.27
CA SER A 664 2.36 20.86 -61.33
C SER A 664 1.63 20.21 -60.16
N GLN A 665 0.90 19.12 -60.41
CA GLN A 665 0.27 18.32 -59.36
C GLN A 665 1.30 17.62 -58.47
N ALA A 666 2.32 16.98 -59.07
CA ALA A 666 3.38 16.32 -58.32
C ALA A 666 4.15 17.30 -57.41
N LYS A 667 4.43 18.51 -57.91
CA LYS A 667 5.02 19.60 -57.13
C LYS A 667 4.14 19.98 -55.93
N ARG A 668 2.83 20.17 -56.13
CA ARG A 668 1.89 20.48 -55.04
C ARG A 668 1.84 19.37 -53.99
N ASN A 669 1.74 18.11 -54.41
CA ASN A 669 1.74 16.97 -53.49
C ASN A 669 3.04 16.90 -52.65
N THR A 670 4.19 17.18 -53.26
CA THR A 670 5.48 17.18 -52.54
C THR A 670 5.55 18.32 -51.53
N GLN A 671 5.00 19.49 -51.88
CA GLN A 671 4.94 20.63 -50.97
C GLN A 671 3.94 20.40 -49.81
N GLU A 672 2.80 19.75 -50.07
CA GLU A 672 1.87 19.29 -49.02
C GLU A 672 2.52 18.26 -48.09
N GLN A 673 3.38 17.37 -48.60
CA GLN A 673 4.18 16.48 -47.74
C GLN A 673 5.20 17.24 -46.88
N MET A 674 5.74 18.37 -47.35
CA MET A 674 6.60 19.23 -46.52
C MET A 674 5.82 19.89 -45.37
N GLU A 675 4.53 20.16 -45.52
CA GLU A 675 3.66 20.67 -44.45
C GLU A 675 3.39 19.63 -43.34
N LEU A 676 3.69 18.33 -43.56
CA LEU A 676 3.67 17.31 -42.49
C LEU A 676 4.93 17.34 -41.62
N GLN A 677 5.99 18.00 -42.07
CA GLN A 677 7.27 18.08 -41.35
C GLN A 677 7.16 18.76 -39.97
N PRO A 678 6.42 19.88 -39.79
CA PRO A 678 6.18 20.48 -38.48
C PRO A 678 5.43 19.55 -37.52
N LEU A 679 4.46 18.77 -38.01
CA LEU A 679 3.73 17.81 -37.16
C LEU A 679 4.64 16.68 -36.67
N VAL A 680 5.52 16.18 -37.54
CA VAL A 680 6.53 15.17 -37.16
C VAL A 680 7.53 15.73 -36.15
N LEU A 681 7.93 17.00 -36.30
CA LEU A 681 8.79 17.67 -35.32
C LEU A 681 8.08 17.84 -33.97
N GLN A 682 6.82 18.28 -33.97
CA GLN A 682 6.00 18.41 -32.76
C GLN A 682 5.88 17.07 -32.02
N LEU A 683 5.55 15.99 -32.74
CA LEU A 683 5.46 14.66 -32.15
C LEU A 683 6.80 14.19 -31.55
N ARG A 684 7.94 14.54 -32.18
CA ARG A 684 9.27 14.24 -31.62
C ARG A 684 9.54 15.05 -30.35
N GLU A 685 9.17 16.32 -30.32
CA GLU A 685 9.30 17.18 -29.14
C GLU A 685 8.43 16.67 -27.99
N ASP A 686 7.18 16.27 -28.27
CA ASP A 686 6.26 15.71 -27.29
C ASP A 686 6.80 14.39 -26.72
N ILE A 687 7.35 13.49 -27.57
CA ILE A 687 8.00 12.25 -27.12
C ILE A 687 9.18 12.55 -26.20
N VAL A 688 10.02 13.53 -26.55
CA VAL A 688 11.16 13.92 -25.71
C VAL A 688 10.67 14.50 -24.38
N ALA A 689 9.67 15.37 -24.38
CA ALA A 689 9.09 15.95 -23.18
C ALA A 689 8.53 14.87 -22.24
N VAL A 690 7.72 13.95 -22.76
CA VAL A 690 7.18 12.83 -21.97
C VAL A 690 8.30 11.95 -21.42
N ARG A 691 9.33 11.67 -22.21
CA ARG A 691 10.47 10.84 -21.77
C ARG A 691 11.27 11.51 -20.66
N THR A 692 11.56 12.80 -20.79
CA THR A 692 12.25 13.55 -19.72
C THR A 692 11.43 13.61 -18.43
N ALA A 693 10.11 13.78 -18.52
CA ALA A 693 9.23 13.75 -17.35
C ALA A 693 9.23 12.36 -16.67
N ALA A 694 9.25 11.28 -17.45
CA ALA A 694 9.37 9.92 -16.95
C ALA A 694 10.71 9.70 -16.24
N ASP A 695 11.82 10.12 -16.83
CA ASP A 695 13.16 10.01 -16.23
C ASP A 695 13.24 10.77 -14.88
N HIS A 696 12.63 11.95 -14.79
CA HIS A 696 12.58 12.72 -13.54
C HIS A 696 11.73 12.04 -12.48
N LEU A 697 10.63 11.39 -12.86
CA LEU A 697 9.82 10.61 -11.93
C LEU A 697 10.57 9.37 -11.45
N GLU A 698 11.30 8.70 -12.34
CA GLU A 698 12.14 7.55 -11.99
C GLU A 698 13.22 7.93 -10.98
N GLU A 699 13.92 9.04 -11.19
CA GLU A 699 14.92 9.56 -10.24
C GLU A 699 14.30 9.93 -8.88
N LYS A 700 13.10 10.51 -8.87
CA LYS A 700 12.36 10.78 -7.62
C LYS A 700 12.01 9.49 -6.88
N LEU A 701 11.49 8.49 -7.58
CA LEU A 701 11.16 7.19 -7.00
C LEU A 701 12.40 6.47 -6.48
N LYS A 702 13.54 6.55 -7.20
CA LYS A 702 14.82 6.02 -6.71
C LYS A 702 15.26 6.71 -5.42
N ALA A 703 15.16 8.04 -5.34
CA ALA A 703 15.49 8.79 -4.14
C ALA A 703 14.57 8.41 -2.96
N GLU A 704 13.27 8.26 -3.20
CA GLU A 704 12.30 7.82 -2.18
C GLU A 704 12.58 6.39 -1.70
N ILE A 705 12.92 5.47 -2.60
CA ILE A 705 13.33 4.10 -2.25
C ILE A 705 14.59 4.11 -1.38
N LEU A 706 15.59 4.95 -1.71
CA LEU A 706 16.80 5.08 -0.90
C LEU A 706 16.50 5.64 0.49
N PHE A 707 15.67 6.68 0.57
CA PHE A 707 15.24 7.25 1.85
C PHE A 707 14.49 6.23 2.71
N LEU A 708 13.55 5.50 2.13
CA LEU A 708 12.80 4.45 2.85
C LEU A 708 13.73 3.30 3.30
N LYS A 709 14.75 2.96 2.51
CA LYS A 709 15.77 1.97 2.91
C LYS A 709 16.61 2.46 4.09
N GLU A 710 17.06 3.71 4.08
CA GLU A 710 17.80 4.30 5.19
C GLU A 710 16.95 4.37 6.46
N GLN A 711 15.67 4.76 6.32
CA GLN A 711 14.73 4.76 7.44
C GLN A 711 14.51 3.34 8.00
N LEU A 712 14.28 2.35 7.13
CA LEU A 712 14.12 0.96 7.55
C LEU A 712 15.39 0.44 8.24
N GLN A 713 16.57 0.79 7.74
CA GLN A 713 17.84 0.39 8.35
C GLN A 713 18.05 1.05 9.72
N ALA A 714 17.65 2.31 9.89
CA ALA A 714 17.70 3.00 11.18
C ALA A 714 16.75 2.36 12.20
N GLU A 715 15.51 2.05 11.79
CA GLU A 715 14.52 1.34 12.61
C GLU A 715 15.01 -0.08 12.97
N GLN A 716 15.65 -0.78 12.03
CA GLN A 716 16.24 -2.11 12.26
C GLN A 716 17.36 -2.04 13.33
N CYS A 717 18.27 -1.07 13.21
CA CYS A 717 19.33 -0.84 14.20
C CYS A 717 18.76 -0.48 15.57
N PHE A 718 17.73 0.38 15.60
CA PHE A 718 17.04 0.73 16.85
C PHE A 718 16.39 -0.49 17.49
N LYS A 719 15.72 -1.33 16.70
CA LYS A 719 15.13 -2.59 17.16
C LYS A 719 16.19 -3.53 17.72
N GLU A 720 17.31 -3.73 17.04
CA GLU A 720 18.42 -4.59 17.50
C GLU A 720 18.97 -4.07 18.84
N ASN A 721 19.19 -2.75 18.99
CA ASN A 721 19.64 -2.16 20.25
C ASN A 721 18.63 -2.37 21.40
N LEU A 722 17.33 -2.30 21.11
CA LEU A 722 16.28 -2.54 22.10
C LEU A 722 16.23 -4.04 22.48
N GLU A 723 16.35 -4.93 21.51
CA GLU A 723 16.43 -6.38 21.74
C GLU A 723 17.64 -6.72 22.61
N ASP A 724 18.82 -6.13 22.35
CA ASP A 724 20.02 -6.31 23.18
C ASP A 724 19.82 -5.79 24.61
N THR A 725 19.15 -4.64 24.77
CA THR A 725 18.86 -4.08 26.09
C THR A 725 17.91 -4.98 26.89
N LEU A 726 16.82 -5.43 26.27
CA LEU A 726 15.87 -6.35 26.90
C LEU A 726 16.53 -7.69 27.21
N GLN A 727 17.44 -8.16 26.35
CA GLN A 727 18.22 -9.38 26.60
C GLN A 727 19.12 -9.23 27.83
N MET A 728 19.79 -8.08 27.98
CA MET A 728 20.57 -7.77 29.19
C MET A 728 19.69 -7.72 30.45
N GLU A 729 18.50 -7.12 30.39
CA GLU A 729 17.55 -7.12 31.52
C GLU A 729 17.07 -8.53 31.88
N ILE A 730 16.75 -9.35 30.87
CA ILE A 730 16.37 -10.75 31.07
C ILE A 730 17.50 -11.53 31.75
N ASP A 731 18.74 -11.33 31.30
CA ASP A 731 19.88 -12.03 31.87
C ASP A 731 20.19 -11.53 33.30
N GLY A 732 20.01 -10.24 33.57
CA GLY A 732 20.06 -9.68 34.94
C GLY A 732 19.02 -10.30 35.87
N CYS A 733 17.76 -10.41 35.43
CA CYS A 733 16.72 -11.07 36.24
C CYS A 733 17.01 -12.56 36.47
N LYS A 734 17.63 -13.26 35.51
CA LYS A 734 18.06 -14.66 35.71
C LYS A 734 19.14 -14.76 36.78
N GLU A 735 20.14 -13.86 36.74
CA GLU A 735 21.19 -13.82 37.77
C GLU A 735 20.60 -13.54 39.16
N GLU A 736 19.63 -12.63 39.28
CA GLU A 736 18.90 -12.39 40.53
C GLU A 736 18.15 -13.63 41.01
N ILE A 737 17.45 -14.33 40.11
CA ILE A 737 16.77 -15.61 40.44
C ILE A 737 17.79 -16.65 40.92
N ASP A 738 18.92 -16.81 40.25
CA ASP A 738 19.96 -17.78 40.63
C ASP A 738 20.53 -17.45 42.03
N ILE A 739 20.71 -16.16 42.35
CA ILE A 739 21.16 -15.70 43.68
C ILE A 739 20.10 -16.02 44.75
N LEU A 740 18.83 -15.75 44.48
CA LEU A 740 17.73 -16.06 45.40
C LEU A 740 17.56 -17.58 45.59
N GLU A 741 17.66 -18.38 44.54
CA GLU A 741 17.63 -19.85 44.66
C GLU A 741 18.79 -20.39 45.51
N ALA A 742 19.99 -19.80 45.36
CA ALA A 742 21.13 -20.15 46.20
C ALA A 742 20.93 -19.74 47.67
N SER A 743 20.38 -18.55 47.92
CA SER A 743 20.09 -18.06 49.28
C SER A 743 19.01 -18.90 49.96
N PHE A 744 17.93 -19.24 49.23
CA PHE A 744 16.86 -20.12 49.68
C PHE A 744 17.39 -21.52 49.99
N SER A 745 18.24 -22.06 49.13
CA SER A 745 18.90 -23.36 49.37
C SER A 745 19.75 -23.33 50.64
N SER A 746 20.49 -22.24 50.88
CA SER A 746 21.29 -22.04 52.09
C SER A 746 20.42 -21.95 53.35
N LEU A 747 19.37 -21.13 53.32
CA LEU A 747 18.41 -20.99 54.43
C LEU A 747 17.74 -22.32 54.77
N LYS A 748 17.36 -23.09 53.75
CA LYS A 748 16.78 -24.43 53.91
C LYS A 748 17.74 -25.38 54.64
N THR A 749 19.03 -25.37 54.32
CA THR A 749 20.02 -26.16 55.06
C THR A 749 20.17 -25.72 56.52
N GLU A 750 20.16 -24.41 56.79
CA GLU A 750 20.22 -23.90 58.17
C GLU A 750 18.95 -24.24 58.96
N LEU A 751 17.77 -24.17 58.34
CA LEU A 751 16.51 -24.56 58.96
C LEU A 751 16.54 -26.04 59.38
N GLU A 752 17.01 -26.94 58.50
CA GLU A 752 17.12 -28.36 58.83
C GLU A 752 18.16 -28.60 59.94
N ARG A 753 19.27 -27.85 59.96
CA ARG A 753 20.25 -27.91 61.06
C ARG A 753 19.64 -27.47 62.40
N VAL A 754 18.89 -26.36 62.41
CA VAL A 754 18.20 -25.87 63.62
C VAL A 754 17.15 -26.87 64.10
N LYS A 755 16.43 -27.50 63.18
CA LYS A 755 15.45 -28.55 63.50
C LYS A 755 16.13 -29.78 64.12
N ASP A 756 17.24 -30.25 63.56
CA ASP A 756 18.04 -31.33 64.14
C ASP A 756 18.56 -30.99 65.55
N GLU A 757 18.97 -29.74 65.77
CA GLU A 757 19.41 -29.26 67.08
C GLU A 757 18.25 -29.18 68.08
N LYS A 758 17.08 -28.71 67.64
CA LYS A 758 15.86 -28.71 68.45
C LYS A 758 15.49 -30.13 68.86
N GLU A 759 15.44 -31.10 67.95
CA GLU A 759 15.13 -32.49 68.27
C GLU A 759 16.12 -33.11 69.26
N LYS A 760 17.42 -32.78 69.15
CA LYS A 760 18.45 -33.20 70.12
C LYS A 760 18.22 -32.56 71.49
N LEU A 761 17.90 -31.27 71.55
CA LEU A 761 17.62 -30.57 72.80
C LEU A 761 16.34 -31.10 73.46
N GLU A 762 15.28 -31.36 72.70
CA GLU A 762 14.04 -31.97 73.18
C GLU A 762 14.31 -33.38 73.74
N SER A 763 15.11 -34.19 73.04
CA SER A 763 15.52 -35.52 73.52
C SER A 763 16.32 -35.44 74.83
N SER A 764 17.28 -34.51 74.90
CA SER A 764 18.06 -34.25 76.13
C SER A 764 17.17 -33.75 77.26
N LEU A 765 16.22 -32.85 76.99
CA LEU A 765 15.27 -32.35 77.97
C LEU A 765 14.38 -33.48 78.50
N ALA A 766 13.87 -34.35 77.63
CA ALA A 766 13.09 -35.52 78.02
C ALA A 766 13.91 -36.48 78.91
N GLU A 767 15.18 -36.72 78.57
CA GLU A 767 16.08 -37.52 79.41
C GLU A 767 16.29 -36.86 80.78
N LYS A 768 16.58 -35.55 80.83
CA LYS A 768 16.75 -34.81 82.09
C LYS A 768 15.47 -34.82 82.93
N SER A 769 14.30 -34.64 82.33
CA SER A 769 13.01 -34.74 83.02
C SER A 769 12.83 -36.12 83.65
N LYS A 770 13.13 -37.19 82.90
CA LYS A 770 13.06 -38.56 83.42
C LYS A 770 14.04 -38.80 84.57
N THR A 771 15.26 -38.25 84.48
CA THR A 771 16.21 -38.33 85.60
C THR A 771 15.72 -37.56 86.83
N LEU A 772 15.09 -36.40 86.62
CA LEU A 772 14.53 -35.59 87.70
C LEU A 772 13.38 -36.33 88.39
N GLU A 773 12.48 -36.95 87.64
CA GLU A 773 11.39 -37.80 88.17
C GLU A 773 11.96 -38.97 89.00
N SER A 774 13.02 -39.64 88.51
CA SER A 774 13.69 -40.70 89.28
C SER A 774 14.31 -40.18 90.58
N VAL A 775 14.94 -39.00 90.55
CA VAL A 775 15.51 -38.37 91.75
C VAL A 775 14.42 -37.93 92.72
N GLN A 776 13.31 -37.40 92.23
CA GLN A 776 12.14 -37.08 93.05
C GLN A 776 11.56 -38.34 93.70
N GLY A 777 11.44 -39.44 92.96
CA GLY A 777 11.00 -40.73 93.52
C GLY A 777 11.92 -41.24 94.63
N LEU A 778 13.25 -41.14 94.43
CA LEU A 778 14.24 -41.48 95.46
C LEU A 778 14.14 -40.56 96.68
N LYS A 779 13.98 -39.24 96.47
CA LYS A 779 13.78 -38.27 97.54
C LYS A 779 12.55 -38.62 98.37
N SER A 780 11.40 -38.88 97.74
CA SER A 780 10.17 -39.27 98.45
C SER A 780 10.36 -40.56 99.25
N SER A 781 11.07 -41.56 98.69
CA SER A 781 11.41 -42.79 99.41
C SER A 781 12.31 -42.54 100.62
N LEU A 782 13.33 -41.68 100.49
CA LEU A 782 14.19 -41.29 101.60
C LEU A 782 13.44 -40.48 102.67
N GLU A 783 12.54 -39.59 102.27
CA GLU A 783 11.68 -38.85 103.20
C GLU A 783 10.75 -39.80 103.98
N GLU A 784 10.21 -40.83 103.32
CA GLU A 784 9.43 -41.90 103.96
C GLU A 784 10.26 -42.65 105.00
N GLN A 785 11.47 -43.11 104.62
CA GLN A 785 12.39 -43.80 105.52
C GLN A 785 12.80 -42.92 106.71
N LEU A 786 13.05 -41.63 106.47
CA LEU A 786 13.39 -40.68 107.54
C LEU A 786 12.21 -40.51 108.51
N ARG A 787 10.97 -40.48 107.99
CA ARG A 787 9.75 -40.40 108.80
C ARG A 787 9.59 -41.64 109.66
N GLU A 788 9.76 -42.83 109.10
CA GLU A 788 9.75 -44.11 109.84
C GLU A 788 10.86 -44.20 110.90
N LEU A 789 12.09 -43.80 110.55
CA LEU A 789 13.19 -43.75 111.50
C LEU A 789 12.93 -42.75 112.63
N THR A 790 12.27 -41.64 112.31
CA THR A 790 11.90 -40.63 113.32
C THR A 790 10.83 -41.17 114.26
N THR A 791 9.80 -41.84 113.75
CA THR A 791 8.73 -42.42 114.59
C THR A 791 9.28 -43.53 115.49
N THR A 792 10.11 -44.41 114.95
CA THR A 792 10.78 -45.47 115.73
C THR A 792 11.73 -44.90 116.77
N LYS A 793 12.51 -43.86 116.44
CA LYS A 793 13.32 -43.12 117.40
C LYS A 793 12.48 -42.57 118.54
N THR A 794 11.38 -41.86 118.25
CA THR A 794 10.51 -41.29 119.30
C THR A 794 9.89 -42.36 120.19
N ALA A 795 9.55 -43.54 119.64
CA ALA A 795 9.04 -44.66 120.41
C ALA A 795 10.10 -45.24 121.35
N LEU A 796 11.35 -45.38 120.88
CA LEU A 796 12.47 -45.83 121.70
C LEU A 796 12.85 -44.82 122.79
N GLU A 797 12.79 -43.52 122.49
CA GLU A 797 12.99 -42.45 123.49
C GLU A 797 11.92 -42.50 124.59
N ALA A 798 10.66 -42.72 124.23
CA ALA A 798 9.58 -42.91 125.20
C ALA A 798 9.81 -44.17 126.06
N GLN A 799 10.21 -45.28 125.44
CA GLN A 799 10.53 -46.51 126.17
C GLN A 799 11.72 -46.33 127.13
N ALA A 800 12.73 -45.56 126.73
CA ALA A 800 13.87 -45.24 127.59
C ALA A 800 13.47 -44.37 128.80
N LEU A 801 12.52 -43.44 128.61
CA LEU A 801 11.94 -42.66 129.71
C LEU A 801 11.16 -43.56 130.69
N ASP A 802 10.33 -44.46 130.18
CA ASP A 802 9.58 -45.41 131.02
C ASP A 802 10.51 -46.31 131.86
N GLU A 803 11.58 -46.84 131.25
CA GLU A 803 12.58 -47.64 131.97
C GLU A 803 13.37 -46.80 132.98
N LYS A 804 13.64 -45.52 132.68
CA LYS A 804 14.24 -44.60 133.65
C LYS A 804 13.32 -44.35 134.84
N ASP A 805 12.03 -44.12 134.62
CA ASP A 805 11.05 -43.93 135.69
C ASP A 805 10.86 -45.20 136.52
N LYS A 806 10.96 -46.37 135.89
CA LYS A 806 10.96 -47.67 136.57
C LYS A 806 12.22 -47.88 137.41
N ALA A 807 13.40 -47.54 136.89
CA ALA A 807 14.65 -47.57 137.65
C ALA A 807 14.59 -46.61 138.85
N GLN A 808 14.02 -45.42 138.67
CA GLN A 808 13.84 -44.46 139.74
C GLN A 808 12.87 -44.96 140.83
N ARG A 809 11.78 -45.64 140.44
CA ARG A 809 10.87 -46.32 141.38
C ARG A 809 11.56 -47.41 142.18
N LEU A 810 12.33 -48.28 141.51
CA LEU A 810 13.10 -49.34 142.16
C LEU A 810 14.16 -48.75 143.12
N GLN A 811 14.78 -47.62 142.77
CA GLN A 811 15.70 -46.92 143.67
C GLN A 811 14.99 -46.43 144.93
N THR A 812 13.80 -45.83 144.82
CA THR A 812 13.02 -45.44 145.99
C THR A 812 12.59 -46.65 146.85
N GLU A 813 12.21 -47.78 146.23
CA GLU A 813 11.89 -49.00 146.97
C GLU A 813 13.11 -49.56 147.71
N LEU A 814 14.29 -49.52 147.07
CA LEU A 814 15.55 -49.92 147.68
C LEU A 814 15.89 -49.04 148.88
N ASP A 815 15.81 -47.71 148.75
CA ASP A 815 16.08 -46.77 149.85
C ASP A 815 15.14 -46.99 151.05
N VAL A 816 13.86 -47.27 150.80
CA VAL A 816 12.87 -47.63 151.85
C VAL A 816 13.27 -48.95 152.52
N SER A 817 13.68 -49.95 151.74
CA SER A 817 14.09 -51.25 152.30
C SER A 817 15.37 -51.15 153.13
N GLU A 818 16.35 -50.34 152.71
CA GLU A 818 17.57 -50.05 153.47
C GLU A 818 17.27 -49.31 154.77
N GLN A 819 16.27 -48.42 154.77
CA GLN A 819 15.82 -47.73 155.97
C GLN A 819 15.17 -48.70 156.96
N VAL A 820 14.29 -49.60 156.49
CA VAL A 820 13.68 -50.65 157.32
C VAL A 820 14.73 -51.56 157.96
N GLN A 821 15.79 -51.94 157.21
CA GLN A 821 16.90 -52.72 157.76
C GLN A 821 17.66 -51.97 158.86
N ARG A 822 17.94 -50.66 158.67
CA ARG A 822 18.60 -49.83 159.69
C ARG A 822 17.80 -49.77 160.98
N ASP A 823 16.47 -49.68 160.90
CA ASP A 823 15.59 -49.64 162.07
C ASP A 823 15.52 -51.00 162.78
N PHE A 824 15.51 -52.11 162.03
CA PHE A 824 15.59 -53.45 162.60
C PHE A 824 16.90 -53.68 163.38
N VAL A 825 18.03 -53.19 162.86
CA VAL A 825 19.34 -53.27 163.54
C VAL A 825 19.32 -52.47 164.84
N LYS A 826 18.78 -51.24 164.84
CA LYS A 826 18.63 -50.43 166.07
C LYS A 826 17.75 -51.11 167.12
N LEU A 827 16.64 -51.72 166.70
CA LEU A 827 15.75 -52.44 167.59
C LEU A 827 16.45 -53.64 168.22
N SER A 828 17.22 -54.41 167.43
CA SER A 828 17.97 -55.57 167.91
C SER A 828 19.06 -55.20 168.92
N GLN A 829 19.77 -54.08 168.71
CA GLN A 829 20.77 -53.56 169.65
C GLN A 829 20.13 -53.11 170.98
N THR A 830 18.94 -52.50 170.92
CA THR A 830 18.20 -52.06 172.12
C THR A 830 17.73 -53.25 172.96
N LEU A 831 17.25 -54.31 172.32
CA LEU A 831 16.81 -55.54 173.00
C LEU A 831 17.98 -56.25 173.71
N GLN A 832 19.16 -56.25 173.08
CA GLN A 832 20.35 -56.91 173.59
C GLN A 832 20.92 -56.22 174.84
N VAL A 833 20.83 -54.89 174.91
CA VAL A 833 21.17 -54.11 176.12
C VAL A 833 20.20 -54.41 177.27
N GLN A 834 18.92 -54.61 176.99
CA GLN A 834 17.92 -54.92 178.03
C GLN A 834 18.09 -56.32 178.62
N LEU A 835 18.42 -57.32 177.79
CA LEU A 835 18.65 -58.70 178.24
C LEU A 835 19.91 -58.85 179.10
N GLU A 836 21.00 -58.14 178.80
CA GLU A 836 22.22 -58.19 179.60
C GLU A 836 22.02 -57.56 181.00
N ARG A 837 21.12 -56.57 181.10
CA ARG A 837 20.75 -55.93 182.37
C ARG A 837 19.98 -56.85 183.33
N ILE A 838 19.25 -57.83 182.79
CA ILE A 838 18.49 -58.83 183.57
C ILE A 838 19.44 -59.92 184.14
N ARG A 839 20.55 -60.18 183.47
CA ARG A 839 21.48 -61.29 183.81
C ARG A 839 22.36 -61.02 185.04
N GLN A 840 22.49 -59.76 185.48
CA GLN A 840 23.46 -59.35 186.52
C GLN A 840 22.83 -58.99 187.88
N THR A 841 21.57 -59.36 188.16
CA THR A 841 20.90 -58.97 189.41
C THR A 841 20.47 -60.13 190.31
N ASP A 842 21.06 -60.18 191.51
CA ASP A 842 21.03 -61.33 192.43
C ASP A 842 19.89 -61.28 193.49
N SER A 843 18.85 -60.46 193.29
CA SER A 843 17.72 -60.37 194.21
C SER A 843 16.36 -60.21 193.50
N LEU A 844 15.39 -61.03 193.90
CA LEU A 844 14.06 -61.12 193.30
C LEU A 844 13.23 -59.83 193.43
N ASP A 845 13.50 -58.99 194.42
CA ASP A 845 12.81 -57.70 194.59
C ASP A 845 13.34 -56.62 193.65
N ARG A 846 14.56 -56.79 193.09
CA ARG A 846 15.14 -55.87 192.07
C ARG A 846 14.80 -56.26 190.64
N ILE A 847 14.61 -57.56 190.36
CA ILE A 847 14.08 -58.06 189.07
C ILE A 847 12.68 -57.48 188.81
N ARG A 848 11.86 -57.31 189.86
CA ARG A 848 10.53 -56.70 189.76
C ARG A 848 10.55 -55.21 189.39
N ALA A 849 11.61 -54.47 189.76
CA ALA A 849 11.77 -53.06 189.40
C ALA A 849 12.31 -52.85 187.97
N ILE A 850 13.01 -53.83 187.40
CA ILE A 850 13.49 -53.78 186.00
C ILE A 850 12.33 -54.12 185.04
N LEU A 851 11.55 -55.15 185.36
CA LEU A 851 10.36 -55.55 184.59
C LEU A 851 9.23 -54.50 184.62
N ASN A 852 9.12 -53.71 185.69
CA ASN A 852 8.10 -52.65 185.80
C ASN A 852 8.50 -51.31 185.13
N ASN A 853 9.73 -51.17 184.61
CA ASN A 853 10.19 -49.96 183.91
C ASN A 853 10.28 -50.12 182.39
N THR A 854 9.97 -51.29 181.83
CA THR A 854 9.86 -51.48 180.38
C THR A 854 8.46 -51.10 179.91
N ASN A 855 8.24 -49.81 179.70
CA ASN A 855 7.13 -49.29 178.89
C ASN A 855 7.30 -49.75 177.44
N LEU A 856 6.67 -50.85 177.07
CA LEU A 856 6.41 -51.23 175.66
C LEU A 856 5.17 -50.47 175.18
N THR A 857 5.26 -49.15 175.13
CA THR A 857 4.33 -48.28 174.40
C THR A 857 5.16 -47.58 173.35
N ASP A 858 5.22 -48.14 172.14
CA ASP A 858 5.52 -47.41 170.91
C ASP A 858 5.40 -48.35 169.70
N ILE A 859 4.17 -48.61 169.26
CA ILE A 859 3.86 -49.00 167.87
C ILE A 859 2.55 -48.30 167.46
N SER A 860 2.51 -46.97 167.62
CA SER A 860 1.43 -46.14 167.08
C SER A 860 1.95 -44.85 166.45
N GLN A 861 3.14 -44.90 165.84
CA GLN A 861 3.68 -43.82 165.01
C GLN A 861 4.45 -44.40 163.82
N LEU A 862 3.74 -44.66 162.72
CA LEU A 862 4.30 -44.58 161.38
C LEU A 862 3.31 -43.76 160.52
N PRO A 863 3.78 -42.71 159.81
CA PRO A 863 2.94 -41.82 159.02
C PRO A 863 2.55 -42.42 157.67
N GLU A 864 1.42 -41.94 157.12
CA GLU A 864 1.00 -42.16 155.73
C GLU A 864 2.08 -41.75 154.73
N THR A 865 2.42 -42.64 153.79
CA THR A 865 2.58 -42.40 152.33
C THR A 865 2.52 -43.74 151.61
#